data_AF-A0A964FDA5-F1
#
_entry.id   AF-A0A964FDA5-F1
#
_cell.length_a   1.000
_cell.length_b   1.000
_cell.length_c   1.000
_cell.angle_alpha   90.00
_cell.angle_beta   90.00
_cell.angle_gamma   90.00
#
_symmetry.space_group_name_H-M   'P 1'
#
loop_
_entity.id
_entity.type
_entity.pdbx_description
1 polymer ?
#
loop_
_entity_poly.entity_id
_entity_poly.type
_entity_poly.pdbx_seq_one_letter_code
_entity_poly.pdbx_strand_id
1 'polypeptide(L)'
;MNEAVKATHIEKDAKPILEIENLSISFFTRKGEIPAVMDFSCTVLPGEAMGIVGESGCGKSTVSLGIMRDLSNVGQIVGGRIKFKGKDMGDMSEEELRAIRGNEIAMIYQEPMASLNPAMKVGQQLMEVPLIHDKVSKEEAYDRALEMVRAVRLPDPERMMRSYPHQLSGGQQQRIVIAMALLSKPALLLLDEPTTALDVTVEAGIVELVKGLGKEFGTSMIFVSHNLGLILETCDRITVMYSGEAVETGSIKDVFDHMRHPYTQGLFRSIPLPGADKNSRPLIAIPGQLPLPHERPKGCNFGPRCHHFVEGVCNAAEIPMIEVEGSDRHFSRCVRFDEIDWEALPEGAKTEKPPVKPGAPALKIENLKKYYHVAANAIFGGKETRTVKANEEISFVARESETVAIVGESGCGKSTLAKVLLGLETASSGTVTLGNTEIESTAVEERGTDTVASIQMVFQNPFDTLNPSHSVGSQIIRTLEKFKVGNSVEERRKRMFELLDLVKLPRAFADRMPRQLSGGQKQRIGVARAFAGNAKVVVADEPVSALDVSVQAAVTELLMDIQRENKTTMLFISHDLSVVRYIADRVVVMYLGHIVEQGTTDQIFAPPYHPYTEALLSAIPIADTSVVKKHIVLEGDIPSAMNPPPGCPFQTRCRWKKFVPGNKCETEVPPLKDLGNGHKSLCWLDDEQLATMEPVISFEGTSDADPAVKAPSKSARVKKAPVAKKGKKAEVASETTDPVTPAALALSSGTAKRSRKASTVPGSSAPQKTARQVGGGRQAANARVRPGTVADSAPKAPKSGTRATAKAKENAAGSSKAAKPAATGKAAKADAGRPAAMKKPAKPDDLKLISGVGPKIEKTLNGLGIYTYAQVAAWKKAEREWVDGYLRFHGRIERDDWVRQAKALAKGGEAEYIKVFGKKPR
;
A
#
# COMPACT_ATOMS: atom_id res chain seq x y z
N MET A 1 36.57 -14.02 19.71
CA MET A 1 35.68 -12.86 19.44
C MET A 1 36.44 -11.62 18.95
N ASN A 2 37.77 -11.51 19.06
CA ASN A 2 38.53 -10.29 18.72
C ASN A 2 39.40 -10.33 17.44
N GLU A 3 39.22 -11.32 16.55
CA GLU A 3 39.97 -11.40 15.27
C GLU A 3 39.09 -11.17 14.03
N ALA A 4 37.77 -11.37 14.13
CA ALA A 4 36.83 -11.24 13.00
C ALA A 4 36.46 -9.78 12.62
N VAL A 5 37.22 -8.79 13.12
CA VAL A 5 36.90 -7.34 13.02
C VAL A 5 37.94 -6.57 12.19
N LYS A 6 38.88 -7.27 11.52
CA LYS A 6 40.00 -6.65 10.76
C LYS A 6 39.95 -6.81 9.24
N ALA A 7 38.80 -7.20 8.68
CA ALA A 7 38.65 -7.54 7.26
C ALA A 7 37.70 -6.62 6.47
N THR A 8 37.59 -5.34 6.83
CA THR A 8 36.87 -4.31 6.04
C THR A 8 37.64 -2.99 5.99
N HIS A 9 38.93 -3.05 5.62
CA HIS A 9 39.61 -1.87 5.08
C HIS A 9 39.24 -1.74 3.60
N ILE A 10 38.35 -0.81 3.26
CA ILE A 10 38.18 -0.35 1.88
C ILE A 10 39.47 0.40 1.52
N GLU A 11 40.26 -0.15 0.59
CA GLU A 11 41.47 0.52 0.09
C GLU A 11 41.07 1.81 -0.65
N LYS A 12 41.75 2.92 -0.37
CA LYS A 12 41.42 4.22 -1.00
C LYS A 12 41.62 4.25 -2.51
N ASP A 13 42.34 3.28 -3.07
CA ASP A 13 42.58 3.10 -4.51
C ASP A 13 41.70 2.00 -5.14
N ALA A 14 40.72 1.46 -4.41
CA ALA A 14 39.82 0.42 -4.92
C ALA A 14 38.95 0.95 -6.08
N LYS A 15 39.07 0.32 -7.26
CA LYS A 15 38.24 0.66 -8.42
C LYS A 15 36.75 0.45 -8.11
N PRO A 16 35.87 1.42 -8.42
CA PRO A 16 34.43 1.27 -8.20
C PRO A 16 33.84 0.03 -8.91
N ILE A 17 32.82 -0.56 -8.30
CA ILE A 17 32.02 -1.60 -8.96
C ILE A 17 31.07 -0.97 -10.00
N LEU A 18 30.56 0.22 -9.69
CA LEU A 18 29.65 0.99 -10.53
C LEU A 18 30.00 2.49 -10.45
N GLU A 19 30.09 3.13 -11.61
CA GLU A 19 30.20 4.57 -11.76
C GLU A 19 29.03 5.07 -12.62
N ILE A 20 28.33 6.10 -12.17
CA ILE A 20 27.29 6.78 -12.93
C ILE A 20 27.69 8.25 -13.03
N GLU A 21 27.82 8.74 -14.26
CA GLU A 21 28.30 10.09 -14.57
C GLU A 21 27.19 10.86 -15.30
N ASN A 22 26.62 11.89 -14.67
CA ASN A 22 25.62 12.81 -15.23
C ASN A 22 24.48 12.12 -16.01
N LEU A 23 23.93 11.04 -15.46
CA LEU A 23 22.92 10.21 -16.12
C LEU A 23 21.61 10.98 -16.35
N SER A 24 21.20 11.05 -17.62
CA SER A 24 19.94 11.64 -18.06
C SER A 24 19.07 10.58 -18.73
N ILE A 25 17.82 10.41 -18.29
CA ILE A 25 16.86 9.41 -18.82
C ILE A 25 15.53 10.09 -19.14
N SER A 26 15.10 9.96 -20.39
CA SER A 26 13.87 10.55 -20.93
C SER A 26 12.90 9.51 -21.47
N PHE A 27 11.60 9.78 -21.31
CA PHE A 27 10.52 8.98 -21.90
C PHE A 27 9.80 9.75 -23.02
N PHE A 28 9.85 9.21 -24.24
CA PHE A 28 9.29 9.81 -25.44
C PHE A 28 7.82 9.41 -25.65
N THR A 29 6.92 10.32 -25.32
CA THR A 29 5.47 10.09 -25.42
C THR A 29 4.86 10.78 -26.66
N ARG A 30 3.62 10.44 -26.99
CA ARG A 30 2.82 11.17 -28.01
C ARG A 30 2.57 12.66 -27.68
N LYS A 31 2.91 13.12 -26.47
CA LYS A 31 2.82 14.53 -26.05
C LYS A 31 4.17 15.26 -26.08
N GLY A 32 5.25 14.56 -26.44
CA GLY A 32 6.62 15.03 -26.31
C GLY A 32 7.44 14.21 -25.32
N GLU A 33 8.68 14.65 -25.13
CA GLU A 33 9.64 14.09 -24.19
C GLU A 33 9.24 14.38 -22.73
N ILE A 34 9.53 13.43 -21.85
CA ILE A 34 9.38 13.56 -20.40
C ILE A 34 10.73 13.19 -19.76
N PRO A 35 11.61 14.16 -19.47
CA PRO A 35 12.89 13.90 -18.81
C PRO A 35 12.66 13.50 -17.35
N ALA A 36 12.83 12.22 -17.05
CA ALA A 36 12.56 11.62 -15.75
C ALA A 36 13.77 11.69 -14.81
N VAL A 37 14.97 11.49 -15.37
CA VAL A 37 16.25 11.75 -14.69
C VAL A 37 16.99 12.81 -15.52
N MET A 38 17.50 13.85 -14.86
CA MET A 38 18.16 15.00 -15.47
C MET A 38 19.69 14.89 -15.29
N ASP A 39 20.13 14.89 -14.04
CA ASP A 39 21.53 14.77 -13.62
C ASP A 39 21.60 13.92 -12.34
N PHE A 40 21.88 12.63 -12.54
CA PHE A 40 22.19 11.71 -11.45
C PHE A 40 23.62 11.20 -11.60
N SER A 41 24.45 11.43 -10.59
CA SER A 41 25.82 10.93 -10.51
C SER A 41 26.01 10.16 -9.21
N CYS A 42 26.72 9.04 -9.26
CA CYS A 42 26.83 8.07 -8.17
C CYS A 42 28.09 7.21 -8.36
N THR A 43 28.71 6.80 -7.26
CA THR A 43 29.85 5.87 -7.28
C THR A 43 29.69 4.88 -6.14
N VAL A 44 29.74 3.58 -6.45
CA VAL A 44 29.66 2.50 -5.48
C VAL A 44 31.00 1.75 -5.51
N LEU A 45 31.62 1.59 -4.34
CA LEU A 45 32.85 0.82 -4.18
C LEU A 45 32.56 -0.68 -3.97
N PRO A 46 33.52 -1.59 -4.22
CA PRO A 46 33.31 -3.03 -4.03
C PRO A 46 32.91 -3.36 -2.57
N GLY A 47 31.76 -4.01 -2.40
CA GLY A 47 31.19 -4.35 -1.09
C GLY A 47 30.55 -3.18 -0.33
N GLU A 48 30.50 -1.97 -0.90
CA GLU A 48 29.79 -0.81 -0.35
C GLU A 48 28.28 -0.94 -0.63
N ALA A 49 27.45 -0.58 0.34
CA ALA A 49 25.99 -0.50 0.19
C ALA A 49 25.53 0.96 0.13
N MET A 50 24.94 1.37 -1.00
CA MET A 50 24.43 2.73 -1.20
C MET A 50 22.90 2.78 -1.26
N GLY A 51 22.31 3.58 -0.37
CA GLY A 51 20.89 3.90 -0.37
C GLY A 51 20.53 4.95 -1.42
N ILE A 52 19.38 4.79 -2.08
CA ILE A 52 18.77 5.85 -2.92
C ILE A 52 17.37 6.16 -2.37
N VAL A 53 17.15 7.42 -1.98
CA VAL A 53 15.93 7.87 -1.29
C VAL A 53 15.28 9.08 -1.95
N GLY A 54 14.01 9.33 -1.66
CA GLY A 54 13.24 10.46 -2.19
C GLY A 54 11.77 10.13 -2.45
N GLU A 55 10.97 11.16 -2.72
CA GLU A 55 9.52 11.09 -2.99
C GLU A 55 9.19 10.27 -4.26
N SER A 56 7.96 9.76 -4.34
CA SER A 56 7.48 8.93 -5.44
C SER A 56 7.49 9.71 -6.75
N GLY A 57 8.07 9.12 -7.79
CA GLY A 57 8.27 9.78 -9.08
C GLY A 57 9.51 10.69 -9.17
N CYS A 58 10.36 10.77 -8.14
CA CYS A 58 11.63 11.52 -8.25
C CYS A 58 12.71 10.85 -9.12
N GLY A 59 12.51 9.60 -9.57
CA GLY A 59 13.37 8.90 -10.54
C GLY A 59 14.11 7.66 -10.03
N LYS A 60 14.04 7.32 -8.73
CA LYS A 60 14.84 6.23 -8.10
C LYS A 60 14.89 4.93 -8.92
N SER A 61 13.73 4.31 -9.12
CA SER A 61 13.58 3.06 -9.89
C SER A 61 13.94 3.21 -11.37
N THR A 62 13.86 4.43 -11.93
CA THR A 62 14.32 4.72 -13.30
C THR A 62 15.84 4.64 -13.42
N VAL A 63 16.59 4.98 -12.36
CA VAL A 63 18.04 4.74 -12.30
C VAL A 63 18.34 3.24 -12.28
N SER A 64 17.65 2.45 -11.45
CA SER A 64 17.81 0.98 -11.39
C SER A 64 17.54 0.30 -12.74
N LEU A 65 16.44 0.66 -13.40
CA LEU A 65 16.13 0.18 -14.76
C LEU A 65 17.12 0.71 -15.81
N GLY A 66 17.69 1.90 -15.61
CA GLY A 66 18.78 2.45 -16.43
C GLY A 66 20.05 1.60 -16.35
N ILE A 67 20.49 1.24 -15.13
CA ILE A 67 21.64 0.35 -14.89
C ILE A 67 21.41 -1.02 -15.54
N MET A 68 20.21 -1.60 -15.39
CA MET A 68 19.87 -2.87 -16.05
C MET A 68 19.70 -2.75 -17.58
N ARG A 69 19.69 -1.53 -18.14
CA ARG A 69 19.21 -1.22 -19.50
C ARG A 69 17.85 -1.86 -19.81
N ASP A 70 16.97 -1.94 -18.81
CA ASP A 70 15.62 -2.54 -18.83
C ASP A 70 14.55 -1.44 -18.88
N LEU A 71 14.81 -0.40 -19.68
CA LEU A 71 13.86 0.69 -19.91
C LEU A 71 12.78 0.25 -20.89
N SER A 72 11.54 0.70 -20.66
CA SER A 72 10.43 0.49 -21.61
C SER A 72 10.77 1.00 -23.01
N ASN A 73 10.07 0.52 -24.04
CA ASN A 73 10.30 0.88 -25.44
C ASN A 73 10.11 2.37 -25.81
N VAL A 74 9.75 3.22 -24.84
CA VAL A 74 9.69 4.68 -24.96
C VAL A 74 10.71 5.41 -24.08
N GLY A 75 11.41 4.71 -23.18
CA GLY A 75 12.47 5.26 -22.34
C GLY A 75 13.85 5.10 -22.97
N GLN A 76 14.70 6.12 -22.88
CA GLN A 76 16.07 6.09 -23.39
C GLN A 76 17.00 6.84 -22.43
N ILE A 77 18.24 6.35 -22.31
CA ILE A 77 19.35 7.15 -21.78
C ILE A 77 19.71 8.17 -22.86
N VAL A 78 19.59 9.47 -22.54
CA VAL A 78 19.82 10.58 -23.49
C VAL A 78 21.11 11.36 -23.19
N GLY A 79 21.71 11.13 -22.03
CA GLY A 79 22.93 11.78 -21.56
C GLY A 79 23.57 11.00 -20.41
N GLY A 80 24.84 11.30 -20.16
CA GLY A 80 25.65 10.64 -19.14
C GLY A 80 26.16 9.26 -19.53
N ARG A 81 26.76 8.56 -18.55
CA ARG A 81 27.38 7.24 -18.68
C ARG A 81 27.11 6.36 -17.47
N ILE A 82 27.13 5.05 -17.69
CA ILE A 82 27.07 4.03 -16.62
C ILE A 82 28.20 3.05 -16.88
N LYS A 83 29.21 3.00 -16.01
CA LYS A 83 30.32 2.05 -16.10
C LYS A 83 30.16 0.96 -15.05
N PHE A 84 30.31 -0.29 -15.46
CA PHE A 84 30.39 -1.44 -14.55
C PHE A 84 31.79 -2.05 -14.62
N LYS A 85 32.45 -2.22 -13.46
CA LYS A 85 33.88 -2.61 -13.36
C LYS A 85 34.80 -1.78 -14.27
N GLY A 86 34.48 -0.49 -14.46
CA GLY A 86 35.21 0.45 -15.32
C GLY A 86 34.92 0.37 -16.83
N LYS A 87 34.03 -0.51 -17.30
CA LYS A 87 33.59 -0.56 -18.71
C LYS A 87 32.21 0.08 -18.88
N ASP A 88 32.08 1.01 -19.83
CA ASP A 88 30.80 1.67 -20.16
C ASP A 88 29.77 0.66 -20.68
N MET A 89 28.57 0.70 -20.11
CA MET A 89 27.42 -0.14 -20.46
C MET A 89 26.64 0.38 -21.66
N GLY A 90 26.89 1.62 -22.11
CA GLY A 90 26.41 2.14 -23.38
C GLY A 90 27.04 1.42 -24.58
N ASP A 91 28.36 1.21 -24.53
CA ASP A 91 29.16 0.56 -25.57
C ASP A 91 28.99 -0.98 -25.63
N MET A 92 28.31 -1.58 -24.65
CA MET A 92 28.05 -3.03 -24.63
C MET A 92 26.97 -3.46 -25.62
N SER A 93 27.24 -4.56 -26.31
CA SER A 93 26.25 -5.30 -27.11
C SER A 93 25.21 -6.00 -26.23
N GLU A 94 24.04 -6.32 -26.79
CA GLU A 94 23.00 -7.06 -26.04
C GLU A 94 23.43 -8.49 -25.64
N GLU A 95 24.43 -9.09 -26.30
CA GLU A 95 25.00 -10.36 -25.88
C GLU A 95 25.88 -10.22 -24.62
N GLU A 96 26.69 -9.17 -24.55
CA GLU A 96 27.48 -8.84 -23.35
C GLU A 96 26.58 -8.43 -22.18
N LEU A 97 25.55 -7.60 -22.43
CA LEU A 97 24.57 -7.24 -21.42
C LEU A 97 23.82 -8.47 -20.91
N ARG A 98 23.47 -9.41 -21.78
CA ARG A 98 22.85 -10.69 -21.38
C ARG A 98 23.80 -11.62 -20.62
N ALA A 99 25.11 -11.49 -20.79
CA ALA A 99 26.10 -12.26 -20.03
C ALA A 99 26.29 -11.74 -18.60
N ILE A 100 26.10 -10.43 -18.36
CA ILE A 100 26.20 -9.81 -17.02
C ILE A 100 24.87 -9.76 -16.25
N ARG A 101 23.73 -9.52 -16.93
CA ARG A 101 22.39 -9.53 -16.32
C ARG A 101 22.07 -10.93 -15.76
N GLY A 102 21.70 -11.01 -14.49
CA GLY A 102 21.40 -12.27 -13.78
C GLY A 102 22.64 -13.04 -13.32
N ASN A 103 23.84 -12.54 -13.61
CA ASN A 103 25.11 -13.19 -13.26
C ASN A 103 25.97 -12.26 -12.39
N GLU A 104 26.42 -11.16 -12.97
CA GLU A 104 27.29 -10.15 -12.37
C GLU A 104 26.50 -8.97 -11.79
N ILE A 105 25.36 -8.64 -12.42
CA ILE A 105 24.39 -7.66 -11.93
C ILE A 105 23.02 -8.36 -11.81
N ALA A 106 22.44 -8.35 -10.61
CA ALA A 106 21.10 -8.86 -10.36
C ALA A 106 20.16 -7.75 -9.85
N MET A 107 18.86 -7.89 -10.09
CA MET A 107 17.84 -6.94 -9.62
C MET A 107 16.69 -7.66 -8.92
N ILE A 108 16.34 -7.18 -7.72
CA ILE A 108 15.12 -7.50 -6.99
C ILE A 108 14.15 -6.34 -7.24
N TYR A 109 13.04 -6.62 -7.92
CA TYR A 109 12.00 -5.65 -8.25
C TYR A 109 10.97 -5.49 -7.11
N GLN A 110 10.28 -4.35 -7.08
CA GLN A 110 9.31 -3.95 -6.04
C GLN A 110 8.14 -4.95 -5.80
N GLU A 111 7.68 -5.65 -6.84
CA GLU A 111 6.62 -6.67 -6.72
C GLU A 111 7.16 -8.09 -6.97
N PRO A 112 7.36 -8.95 -5.94
CA PRO A 112 7.86 -10.32 -6.16
C PRO A 112 7.00 -11.17 -7.09
N MET A 113 5.68 -10.93 -7.12
CA MET A 113 4.78 -11.62 -8.06
C MET A 113 4.98 -11.21 -9.53
N ALA A 114 5.61 -10.06 -9.81
CA ALA A 114 5.95 -9.64 -11.17
C ALA A 114 7.26 -10.31 -11.65
N SER A 115 8.20 -10.59 -10.74
CA SER A 115 9.46 -11.29 -11.04
C SER A 115 9.32 -12.81 -11.19
N LEU A 116 8.26 -13.43 -10.65
CA LEU A 116 8.06 -14.88 -10.66
C LEU A 116 7.00 -15.31 -11.69
N ASN A 117 7.30 -16.32 -12.51
CA ASN A 117 6.36 -16.91 -13.44
C ASN A 117 5.31 -17.76 -12.68
N PRO A 118 4.02 -17.35 -12.62
CA PRO A 118 3.01 -17.99 -11.79
C PRO A 118 2.58 -19.39 -12.28
N ALA A 119 2.96 -19.76 -13.52
CA ALA A 119 2.66 -21.04 -14.14
C ALA A 119 3.81 -22.06 -14.05
N MET A 120 4.99 -21.65 -13.58
CA MET A 120 6.16 -22.52 -13.36
C MET A 120 6.34 -22.81 -11.87
N LYS A 121 7.00 -23.93 -11.55
CA LYS A 121 7.40 -24.21 -10.16
C LYS A 121 8.61 -23.39 -9.77
N VAL A 122 8.73 -23.07 -8.49
CA VAL A 122 9.83 -22.28 -7.92
C VAL A 122 11.18 -22.91 -8.24
N GLY A 123 11.35 -24.21 -7.94
CA GLY A 123 12.62 -24.89 -8.18
C GLY A 123 13.01 -24.95 -9.66
N GLN A 124 12.05 -24.93 -10.59
CA GLN A 124 12.37 -24.88 -12.03
C GLN A 124 12.93 -23.52 -12.43
N GLN A 125 12.42 -22.42 -11.88
CA GLN A 125 12.89 -21.05 -12.15
C GLN A 125 14.27 -20.82 -11.52
N LEU A 126 14.45 -21.23 -10.27
CA LEU A 126 15.76 -21.13 -9.59
C LEU A 126 16.85 -21.90 -10.34
N MET A 127 16.54 -23.06 -10.91
CA MET A 127 17.49 -23.83 -11.72
C MET A 127 17.90 -23.15 -13.02
N GLU A 128 17.10 -22.24 -13.60
CA GLU A 128 17.45 -21.58 -14.87
C GLU A 128 18.72 -20.73 -14.74
N VAL A 129 18.95 -20.11 -13.58
CA VAL A 129 20.11 -19.25 -13.31
C VAL A 129 21.45 -19.99 -13.49
N PRO A 130 21.79 -21.05 -12.73
CA PRO A 130 23.04 -21.79 -12.94
C PRO A 130 23.06 -22.60 -14.24
N LEU A 131 21.90 -23.00 -14.80
CA LEU A 131 21.86 -23.68 -16.11
C LEU A 131 22.23 -22.75 -17.27
N ILE A 132 21.91 -21.45 -17.18
CA ILE A 132 22.18 -20.46 -18.24
C ILE A 132 23.59 -19.87 -18.09
N HIS A 133 23.97 -19.47 -16.88
CA HIS A 133 25.22 -18.72 -16.65
C HIS A 133 26.42 -19.65 -16.42
N ASP A 134 26.32 -20.59 -15.48
CA ASP A 134 27.40 -21.54 -15.16
C ASP A 134 27.43 -22.77 -16.08
N LYS A 135 26.32 -23.08 -16.76
CA LYS A 135 26.15 -24.23 -17.68
C LYS A 135 26.35 -25.59 -17.01
N VAL A 136 26.02 -25.67 -15.71
CA VAL A 136 26.15 -26.88 -14.89
C VAL A 136 25.18 -27.99 -15.28
N SER A 137 25.34 -29.17 -14.67
CA SER A 137 24.37 -30.25 -14.81
C SER A 137 23.01 -29.90 -14.20
N LYS A 138 21.94 -30.54 -14.69
CA LYS A 138 20.58 -30.36 -14.14
C LYS A 138 20.44 -30.85 -12.69
N GLU A 139 21.29 -31.77 -12.26
CA GLU A 139 21.32 -32.30 -10.90
C GLU A 139 21.98 -31.27 -9.96
N GLU A 140 23.18 -30.80 -10.31
CA GLU A 140 23.89 -29.73 -9.60
C GLU A 140 23.07 -28.42 -9.54
N ALA A 141 22.36 -28.05 -10.61
CA ALA A 141 21.46 -26.90 -10.62
C ALA A 141 20.30 -27.05 -9.61
N TYR A 142 19.79 -28.27 -9.41
CA TYR A 142 18.74 -28.53 -8.42
C TYR A 142 19.29 -28.44 -6.99
N ASP A 143 20.47 -29.01 -6.74
CA ASP A 143 21.09 -29.00 -5.41
C ASP A 143 21.51 -27.59 -4.98
N ARG A 144 22.14 -26.80 -5.87
CA ARG A 144 22.45 -25.38 -5.62
C ARG A 144 21.19 -24.55 -5.34
N ALA A 145 20.11 -24.79 -6.10
CA ALA A 145 18.84 -24.10 -5.88
C ALA A 145 18.19 -24.51 -4.53
N LEU A 146 18.27 -25.78 -4.15
CA LEU A 146 17.78 -26.29 -2.87
C LEU A 146 18.61 -25.78 -1.68
N GLU A 147 19.94 -25.67 -1.85
CA GLU A 147 20.85 -25.05 -0.89
C GLU A 147 20.54 -23.56 -0.71
N MET A 148 20.36 -22.79 -1.79
CA MET A 148 19.99 -21.38 -1.67
C MET A 148 18.61 -21.19 -1.02
N VAL A 149 17.63 -22.06 -1.29
CA VAL A 149 16.32 -22.06 -0.58
C VAL A 149 16.48 -22.33 0.93
N ARG A 150 17.46 -23.15 1.34
CA ARG A 150 17.83 -23.33 2.76
C ARG A 150 18.52 -22.08 3.32
N ALA A 151 19.42 -21.46 2.57
CA ALA A 151 20.15 -20.25 2.99
C ALA A 151 19.21 -19.06 3.25
N VAL A 152 18.17 -18.86 2.42
CA VAL A 152 17.12 -17.84 2.67
C VAL A 152 16.11 -18.21 3.79
N ARG A 153 16.44 -19.24 4.59
CA ARG A 153 15.70 -19.73 5.77
C ARG A 153 14.21 -19.99 5.47
N LEU A 154 13.90 -20.60 4.31
CA LEU A 154 12.52 -20.99 3.97
C LEU A 154 12.15 -22.35 4.62
N PRO A 155 10.94 -22.49 5.17
CA PRO A 155 10.48 -23.75 5.77
C PRO A 155 10.09 -24.78 4.70
N ASP A 156 10.43 -26.05 4.94
CA ASP A 156 10.22 -27.17 4.00
C ASP A 156 10.75 -26.86 2.58
N PRO A 157 12.09 -26.67 2.41
CA PRO A 157 12.73 -26.36 1.13
C PRO A 157 12.33 -27.29 -0.01
N GLU A 158 12.21 -28.58 0.28
CA GLU A 158 11.86 -29.62 -0.67
C GLU A 158 10.41 -29.47 -1.18
N ARG A 159 9.48 -28.97 -0.35
CA ARG A 159 8.15 -28.52 -0.79
C ARG A 159 8.21 -27.19 -1.52
N MET A 160 8.98 -26.20 -1.05
CA MET A 160 9.11 -24.89 -1.70
C MET A 160 9.55 -25.05 -3.17
N MET A 161 10.59 -25.86 -3.42
CA MET A 161 11.06 -26.20 -4.77
C MET A 161 9.97 -26.82 -5.67
N ARG A 162 8.96 -27.48 -5.09
CA ARG A 162 7.85 -28.14 -5.79
C ARG A 162 6.60 -27.27 -5.93
N SER A 163 6.51 -26.15 -5.22
CA SER A 163 5.38 -25.21 -5.19
C SER A 163 5.39 -24.24 -6.37
N TYR A 164 4.22 -23.66 -6.65
CA TYR A 164 4.04 -22.52 -7.56
C TYR A 164 3.99 -21.21 -6.77
N PRO A 165 4.40 -20.05 -7.34
CA PRO A 165 4.41 -18.76 -6.63
C PRO A 165 3.08 -18.39 -5.96
N HIS A 166 1.96 -18.68 -6.62
CA HIS A 166 0.60 -18.41 -6.12
C HIS A 166 0.16 -19.30 -4.92
N GLN A 167 1.03 -20.19 -4.42
CA GLN A 167 0.79 -21.06 -3.27
C GLN A 167 1.56 -20.61 -2.01
N LEU A 168 2.29 -19.48 -2.10
CA LEU A 168 3.23 -18.98 -1.12
C LEU A 168 2.82 -17.60 -0.59
N SER A 169 3.28 -17.22 0.59
CA SER A 169 3.09 -15.86 1.12
C SER A 169 4.00 -14.85 0.40
N GLY A 170 3.68 -13.55 0.48
CA GLY A 170 4.52 -12.49 -0.11
C GLY A 170 5.97 -12.53 0.40
N GLY A 171 6.17 -12.74 1.70
CA GLY A 171 7.50 -12.90 2.29
C GLY A 171 8.25 -14.16 1.82
N GLN A 172 7.53 -15.26 1.57
CA GLN A 172 8.12 -16.48 0.99
C GLN A 172 8.50 -16.25 -0.49
N GLN A 173 7.65 -15.57 -1.27
CA GLN A 173 7.96 -15.17 -2.65
C GLN A 173 9.18 -14.24 -2.70
N GLN A 174 9.26 -13.24 -1.81
CA GLN A 174 10.38 -12.30 -1.77
C GLN A 174 11.70 -13.00 -1.43
N ARG A 175 11.71 -13.94 -0.48
CA ARG A 175 12.87 -14.80 -0.21
C ARG A 175 13.28 -15.66 -1.40
N ILE A 176 12.33 -16.08 -2.25
CA ILE A 176 12.64 -16.80 -3.50
C ILE A 176 13.24 -15.86 -4.56
N VAL A 177 12.77 -14.61 -4.67
CA VAL A 177 13.38 -13.62 -5.59
C VAL A 177 14.79 -13.24 -5.12
N ILE A 178 15.02 -13.12 -3.80
CA ILE A 178 16.35 -12.95 -3.20
C ILE A 178 17.25 -14.16 -3.50
N ALA A 179 16.76 -15.39 -3.29
CA ALA A 179 17.48 -16.61 -3.66
C ALA A 179 17.85 -16.65 -5.15
N MET A 180 16.91 -16.28 -6.03
CA MET A 180 17.10 -16.23 -7.48
C MET A 180 18.17 -15.21 -7.89
N ALA A 181 18.19 -14.04 -7.26
CA ALA A 181 19.17 -12.99 -7.51
C ALA A 181 20.58 -13.34 -7.00
N LEU A 182 20.69 -14.10 -5.91
CA LEU A 182 21.96 -14.43 -5.26
C LEU A 182 22.58 -15.77 -5.71
N LEU A 183 21.87 -16.59 -6.49
CA LEU A 183 22.37 -17.88 -6.98
C LEU A 183 23.69 -17.77 -7.77
N SER A 184 23.87 -16.69 -8.54
CA SER A 184 25.10 -16.40 -9.31
C SER A 184 26.20 -15.70 -8.50
N LYS A 185 25.93 -15.31 -7.24
CA LYS A 185 26.80 -14.47 -6.39
C LYS A 185 27.24 -13.18 -7.11
N PRO A 186 26.29 -12.31 -7.50
CA PRO A 186 26.57 -11.12 -8.30
C PRO A 186 27.49 -10.14 -7.56
N ALA A 187 28.32 -9.41 -8.32
CA ALA A 187 29.17 -8.37 -7.77
C ALA A 187 28.39 -7.08 -7.43
N LEU A 188 27.22 -6.88 -8.06
CA LEU A 188 26.27 -5.80 -7.79
C LEU A 188 24.83 -6.33 -7.69
N LEU A 189 24.17 -6.03 -6.57
CA LEU A 189 22.75 -6.29 -6.37
C LEU A 189 21.96 -4.98 -6.29
N LEU A 190 20.99 -4.82 -7.17
CA LEU A 190 20.01 -3.73 -7.15
C LEU A 190 18.76 -4.20 -6.41
N LEU A 191 18.30 -3.43 -5.43
CA LEU A 191 17.07 -3.71 -4.69
C LEU A 191 16.13 -2.51 -4.81
N ASP A 192 15.01 -2.68 -5.53
CA ASP A 192 14.02 -1.63 -5.75
C ASP A 192 12.84 -1.81 -4.81
N GLU A 193 12.85 -1.12 -3.65
CA GLU A 193 11.87 -1.25 -2.56
C GLU A 193 11.59 -2.71 -2.11
N PRO A 194 12.63 -3.48 -1.70
CA PRO A 194 12.55 -4.94 -1.52
C PRO A 194 11.73 -5.42 -0.31
N THR A 195 11.10 -4.53 0.44
CA THR A 195 10.31 -4.85 1.65
C THR A 195 8.89 -4.29 1.61
N THR A 196 8.53 -3.54 0.56
CA THR A 196 7.20 -2.93 0.42
C THR A 196 6.08 -3.98 0.50
N ALA A 197 5.03 -3.67 1.26
CA ALA A 197 3.86 -4.51 1.54
C ALA A 197 4.16 -5.84 2.30
N LEU A 198 5.24 -5.90 3.08
CA LEU A 198 5.52 -6.97 4.04
C LEU A 198 5.30 -6.50 5.49
N ASP A 199 5.09 -7.44 6.41
CA ASP A 199 5.05 -7.16 7.84
C ASP A 199 6.44 -6.79 8.38
N VAL A 200 6.52 -5.86 9.34
CA VAL A 200 7.78 -5.35 9.93
C VAL A 200 8.71 -6.48 10.43
N THR A 201 8.18 -7.57 10.98
CA THR A 201 8.98 -8.74 11.41
C THR A 201 9.53 -9.57 10.25
N VAL A 202 8.81 -9.62 9.12
CA VAL A 202 9.21 -10.30 7.89
C VAL A 202 10.20 -9.44 7.10
N GLU A 203 9.96 -8.14 7.06
CA GLU A 203 10.85 -7.08 6.56
C GLU A 203 12.21 -7.13 7.28
N ALA A 204 12.25 -7.02 8.61
CA ALA A 204 13.49 -7.09 9.37
C ALA A 204 14.25 -8.42 9.14
N GLY A 205 13.53 -9.55 9.06
CA GLY A 205 14.12 -10.86 8.74
C GLY A 205 14.61 -11.01 7.29
N ILE A 206 14.12 -10.20 6.36
CA ILE A 206 14.62 -10.11 4.97
C ILE A 206 15.81 -9.14 4.88
N VAL A 207 15.78 -8.05 5.63
CA VAL A 207 16.88 -7.09 5.77
C VAL A 207 18.12 -7.74 6.37
N GLU A 208 17.97 -8.49 7.47
CA GLU A 208 19.06 -9.29 8.05
C GLU A 208 19.62 -10.28 7.03
N LEU A 209 18.75 -10.99 6.31
CA LEU A 209 19.13 -11.98 5.31
C LEU A 209 19.95 -11.37 4.17
N VAL A 210 19.49 -10.27 3.58
CA VAL A 210 20.20 -9.55 2.50
C VAL A 210 21.53 -9.01 3.01
N LYS A 211 21.56 -8.39 4.20
CA LYS A 211 22.79 -7.85 4.81
C LYS A 211 23.80 -8.94 5.18
N GLY A 212 23.32 -10.13 5.56
CA GLY A 212 24.14 -11.31 5.81
C GLY A 212 24.76 -11.87 4.53
N LEU A 213 23.93 -12.21 3.53
CA LEU A 213 24.39 -12.82 2.28
C LEU A 213 25.24 -11.86 1.43
N GLY A 214 24.95 -10.55 1.45
CA GLY A 214 25.78 -9.54 0.80
C GLY A 214 27.21 -9.53 1.35
N LYS A 215 27.36 -9.65 2.68
CA LYS A 215 28.67 -9.79 3.34
C LYS A 215 29.32 -11.15 3.11
N GLU A 216 28.56 -12.23 3.01
CA GLU A 216 29.07 -13.57 2.74
C GLU A 216 29.66 -13.70 1.33
N PHE A 217 29.02 -13.09 0.33
CA PHE A 217 29.45 -13.17 -1.07
C PHE A 217 30.29 -11.98 -1.56
N GLY A 218 30.45 -10.93 -0.74
CA GLY A 218 31.14 -9.69 -1.15
C GLY A 218 30.35 -8.86 -2.17
N THR A 219 29.04 -9.04 -2.22
CA THR A 219 28.13 -8.36 -3.16
C THR A 219 27.93 -6.91 -2.74
N SER A 220 28.30 -5.98 -3.62
CA SER A 220 28.01 -4.55 -3.47
C SER A 220 26.53 -4.28 -3.72
N MET A 221 25.94 -3.26 -3.09
CA MET A 221 24.48 -3.07 -3.10
C MET A 221 24.04 -1.65 -3.47
N ILE A 222 22.94 -1.56 -4.22
CA ILE A 222 22.12 -0.34 -4.31
C ILE A 222 20.75 -0.65 -3.73
N PHE A 223 20.37 0.05 -2.66
CA PHE A 223 19.12 -0.16 -1.94
C PHE A 223 18.20 1.06 -2.12
N VAL A 224 17.20 0.95 -3.00
CA VAL A 224 16.19 1.98 -3.18
C VAL A 224 15.11 1.82 -2.11
N SER A 225 14.80 2.89 -1.38
CA SER A 225 13.68 2.90 -0.44
C SER A 225 13.08 4.30 -0.24
N HIS A 226 11.86 4.35 0.28
CA HIS A 226 11.27 5.55 0.88
C HIS A 226 11.39 5.58 2.42
N ASN A 227 11.80 4.47 3.05
CA ASN A 227 11.97 4.36 4.50
C ASN A 227 13.44 4.59 4.90
N LEU A 228 13.72 5.75 5.50
CA LEU A 228 15.06 6.15 5.93
C LEU A 228 15.64 5.30 7.07
N GLY A 229 14.82 4.66 7.91
CA GLY A 229 15.29 3.78 8.98
C GLY A 229 15.91 2.50 8.42
N LEU A 230 15.33 1.92 7.37
CA LEU A 230 15.94 0.79 6.66
C LEU A 230 17.28 1.18 6.03
N ILE A 231 17.37 2.39 5.49
CA ILE A 231 18.57 2.90 4.82
C ILE A 231 19.71 3.07 5.84
N LEU A 232 19.43 3.65 7.02
CA LEU A 232 20.36 3.71 8.16
C LEU A 232 20.85 2.32 8.60
N GLU A 233 19.95 1.32 8.58
CA GLU A 233 20.25 -0.03 9.03
C GLU A 233 20.90 -0.94 7.96
N THR A 234 20.87 -0.58 6.67
CA THR A 234 21.36 -1.43 5.57
C THR A 234 22.59 -0.88 4.84
N CYS A 235 22.71 0.44 4.74
CA CYS A 235 23.65 1.09 3.84
C CYS A 235 24.84 1.70 4.60
N ASP A 236 25.95 1.91 3.89
CA ASP A 236 27.11 2.69 4.35
C ASP A 236 27.02 4.16 3.87
N ARG A 237 26.38 4.35 2.71
CA ARG A 237 26.19 5.66 2.04
C ARG A 237 24.75 5.90 1.60
N ILE A 238 24.42 7.15 1.32
CA ILE A 238 23.10 7.57 0.85
C ILE A 238 23.20 8.61 -0.26
N THR A 239 22.29 8.52 -1.24
CA THR A 239 22.01 9.58 -2.22
C THR A 239 20.53 9.93 -2.17
N VAL A 240 20.24 11.18 -1.81
CA VAL A 240 18.91 11.80 -1.78
C VAL A 240 18.59 12.34 -3.17
N MET A 241 17.44 11.95 -3.72
CA MET A 241 17.03 12.24 -5.08
C MET A 241 15.72 13.04 -5.11
N TYR A 242 15.67 14.08 -5.95
CA TYR A 242 14.51 14.96 -6.08
C TYR A 242 14.28 15.37 -7.54
N SER A 243 13.04 15.23 -8.03
CA SER A 243 12.62 15.68 -9.37
C SER A 243 13.56 15.26 -10.53
N GLY A 244 14.21 14.10 -10.44
CA GLY A 244 15.14 13.59 -11.45
C GLY A 244 16.63 13.92 -11.22
N GLU A 245 16.99 14.55 -10.11
CA GLU A 245 18.37 14.94 -9.78
C GLU A 245 18.82 14.31 -8.46
N ALA A 246 20.10 13.95 -8.35
CA ALA A 246 20.72 13.81 -7.03
C ALA A 246 20.83 15.21 -6.39
N VAL A 247 20.40 15.38 -5.13
CA VAL A 247 20.42 16.68 -4.42
C VAL A 247 21.24 16.67 -3.14
N GLU A 248 21.50 15.51 -2.56
CA GLU A 248 22.50 15.33 -1.51
C GLU A 248 23.07 13.91 -1.60
N THR A 249 24.36 13.73 -1.39
CA THR A 249 24.98 12.40 -1.28
C THR A 249 26.10 12.46 -0.24
N GLY A 250 26.34 11.37 0.50
CA GLY A 250 27.30 11.36 1.60
C GLY A 250 27.39 9.99 2.27
N SER A 251 28.18 9.88 3.35
CA SER A 251 28.06 8.72 4.23
C SER A 251 26.71 8.77 4.96
N ILE A 252 26.22 7.62 5.40
CA ILE A 252 24.97 7.56 6.18
C ILE A 252 25.06 8.46 7.42
N LYS A 253 26.19 8.44 8.14
CA LYS A 253 26.34 9.26 9.34
C LYS A 253 26.37 10.76 9.02
N ASP A 254 27.16 11.19 8.04
CA ASP A 254 27.32 12.61 7.75
C ASP A 254 26.01 13.26 7.27
N VAL A 255 25.21 12.53 6.47
CA VAL A 255 23.92 13.03 5.96
C VAL A 255 22.81 12.95 7.01
N PHE A 256 22.85 12.00 7.95
CA PHE A 256 21.84 11.93 9.02
C PHE A 256 22.13 12.95 10.14
N ASP A 257 23.40 13.11 10.54
CA ASP A 257 23.80 14.00 11.62
C ASP A 257 23.95 15.47 11.15
N HIS A 258 24.37 15.70 9.90
CA HIS A 258 24.75 17.03 9.38
C HIS A 258 24.15 17.32 7.99
N MET A 259 22.83 17.21 7.84
CA MET A 259 22.10 17.51 6.59
C MET A 259 22.48 18.88 5.99
N ARG A 260 22.77 18.90 4.69
CA ARG A 260 23.14 20.11 3.91
C ARG A 260 22.23 20.42 2.75
N HIS A 261 21.12 19.69 2.54
CA HIS A 261 20.10 20.09 1.55
C HIS A 261 18.70 20.25 2.19
N PRO A 262 17.97 21.37 1.97
CA PRO A 262 16.67 21.62 2.63
C PRO A 262 15.58 20.59 2.33
N TYR A 263 15.67 19.89 1.18
CA TYR A 263 14.77 18.75 0.90
C TYR A 263 15.06 17.54 1.79
N THR A 264 16.34 17.22 2.03
CA THR A 264 16.76 16.15 2.94
C THR A 264 16.20 16.43 4.32
N GLN A 265 16.43 17.63 4.85
CA GLN A 265 15.88 18.03 6.14
C GLN A 265 14.34 17.99 6.17
N GLY A 266 13.67 18.34 5.07
CA GLY A 266 12.21 18.20 4.94
C GLY A 266 11.73 16.74 4.99
N LEU A 267 12.50 15.78 4.47
CA LEU A 267 12.18 14.34 4.58
C LEU A 267 12.32 13.86 6.03
N PHE A 268 13.41 14.22 6.71
CA PHE A 268 13.63 13.84 8.12
C PHE A 268 12.63 14.52 9.08
N ARG A 269 12.33 15.81 8.89
CA ARG A 269 11.27 16.54 9.64
C ARG A 269 9.85 16.01 9.36
N SER A 270 9.68 15.10 8.39
CA SER A 270 8.45 14.35 8.13
C SER A 270 8.38 12.97 8.82
N ILE A 271 9.43 12.52 9.51
CA ILE A 271 9.49 11.20 10.16
C ILE A 271 9.17 11.31 11.67
N PRO A 272 8.32 10.42 12.24
CA PRO A 272 8.12 10.34 13.68
C PRO A 272 9.34 9.70 14.38
N LEU A 273 10.22 10.55 14.91
CA LEU A 273 11.38 10.12 15.70
C LEU A 273 10.96 9.66 17.12
N PRO A 274 11.68 8.69 17.74
CA PRO A 274 11.49 8.32 19.13
C PRO A 274 11.54 9.52 20.09
N GLY A 275 10.55 9.63 20.98
CA GLY A 275 10.45 10.74 21.95
C GLY A 275 9.74 11.99 21.41
N ALA A 276 9.39 12.05 20.12
CA ALA A 276 8.39 12.98 19.62
C ALA A 276 6.97 12.42 19.82
N ASP A 277 6.03 13.26 20.25
CA ASP A 277 4.60 12.93 20.29
C ASP A 277 3.75 14.01 19.59
N LYS A 278 2.51 13.64 19.22
CA LYS A 278 1.53 14.48 18.51
C LYS A 278 1.14 15.82 19.16
N ASN A 279 1.58 16.08 20.39
CA ASN A 279 1.33 17.32 21.13
C ASN A 279 2.60 18.18 21.27
N SER A 280 3.78 17.57 21.40
CA SER A 280 5.07 18.24 21.69
C SER A 280 5.95 18.53 20.48
N ARG A 281 5.86 17.73 19.40
CA ARG A 281 6.67 17.87 18.18
C ARG A 281 5.89 17.40 16.95
N PRO A 282 5.03 18.24 16.35
CA PRO A 282 4.22 17.82 15.21
C PRO A 282 5.05 17.65 13.92
N LEU A 283 4.68 16.68 13.09
CA LEU A 283 5.38 16.36 11.84
C LEU A 283 5.28 17.50 10.82
N ILE A 284 6.43 17.93 10.28
CA ILE A 284 6.53 19.04 9.34
C ILE A 284 6.67 18.50 7.91
N ALA A 285 5.52 18.22 7.30
CA ALA A 285 5.43 17.79 5.90
C ALA A 285 5.97 18.85 4.93
N ILE A 286 6.64 18.41 3.86
CA ILE A 286 7.19 19.29 2.82
C ILE A 286 6.06 19.97 2.04
N PRO A 287 6.03 21.31 1.92
CA PRO A 287 4.91 22.04 1.34
C PRO A 287 4.70 21.73 -0.16
N GLY A 288 3.48 21.94 -0.65
CA GLY A 288 3.14 21.81 -2.07
C GLY A 288 3.00 20.35 -2.55
N GLN A 289 3.46 20.08 -3.77
CA GLN A 289 3.55 18.77 -4.41
C GLN A 289 4.81 18.74 -5.30
N LEU A 290 5.36 17.57 -5.59
CA LEU A 290 6.43 17.41 -6.58
C LEU A 290 5.95 17.96 -7.96
N PRO A 291 6.65 18.94 -8.56
CA PRO A 291 6.24 19.50 -9.86
C PRO A 291 6.37 18.45 -10.97
N LEU A 292 5.54 18.55 -12.00
CA LEU A 292 5.69 17.66 -13.16
C LEU A 292 7.00 18.00 -13.92
N PRO A 293 7.60 17.05 -14.69
CA PRO A 293 8.86 17.30 -15.41
C PRO A 293 8.88 18.49 -16.38
N HIS A 294 7.70 18.96 -16.83
CA HIS A 294 7.51 20.14 -17.69
C HIS A 294 7.06 21.41 -16.92
N GLU A 295 6.94 21.31 -15.60
CA GLU A 295 6.63 22.39 -14.65
C GLU A 295 7.83 22.71 -13.74
N ARG A 296 9.02 22.14 -14.04
CA ARG A 296 10.27 22.41 -13.31
C ARG A 296 10.60 23.91 -13.33
N PRO A 297 11.02 24.52 -12.20
CA PRO A 297 11.43 25.91 -12.12
C PRO A 297 12.79 26.13 -12.82
N LYS A 298 13.22 27.39 -12.92
CA LYS A 298 14.62 27.71 -13.25
C LYS A 298 15.50 27.61 -12.00
N GLY A 299 16.69 27.06 -12.15
CA GLY A 299 17.65 26.86 -11.07
C GLY A 299 17.24 25.74 -10.11
N CYS A 300 17.17 26.01 -8.82
CA CYS A 300 16.85 25.00 -7.81
C CYS A 300 15.47 24.36 -8.05
N ASN A 301 15.44 23.09 -8.46
CA ASN A 301 14.21 22.32 -8.64
C ASN A 301 13.35 22.24 -7.36
N PHE A 302 13.97 22.26 -6.18
CA PHE A 302 13.27 22.29 -4.89
C PHE A 302 12.79 23.69 -4.47
N GLY A 303 13.26 24.76 -5.14
CA GLY A 303 12.99 26.15 -4.77
C GLY A 303 11.53 26.49 -4.44
N PRO A 304 10.54 26.11 -5.27
CA PRO A 304 9.11 26.35 -5.01
C PRO A 304 8.51 25.67 -3.76
N ARG A 305 9.30 24.82 -3.07
CA ARG A 305 8.92 24.10 -1.83
C ARG A 305 9.92 24.34 -0.69
N CYS A 306 10.90 25.21 -0.88
CA CYS A 306 11.99 25.44 0.06
C CYS A 306 11.70 26.65 0.96
N HIS A 307 11.65 26.44 2.28
CA HIS A 307 11.48 27.53 3.26
C HIS A 307 12.64 28.54 3.28
N HIS A 308 13.81 28.17 2.75
CA HIS A 308 15.04 28.99 2.70
C HIS A 308 15.32 29.55 1.28
N PHE A 309 14.29 29.58 0.41
CA PHE A 309 14.42 30.08 -0.95
C PHE A 309 14.68 31.60 -1.00
N VAL A 310 15.65 32.02 -1.82
CA VAL A 310 15.95 33.43 -2.09
C VAL A 310 15.91 33.65 -3.59
N GLU A 311 15.01 34.55 -4.04
CA GLU A 311 14.92 34.97 -5.44
C GLU A 311 16.16 35.77 -5.85
N GLY A 312 16.63 35.57 -7.08
CA GLY A 312 17.89 36.13 -7.58
C GLY A 312 19.13 35.34 -7.19
N VAL A 313 19.02 34.37 -6.26
CA VAL A 313 20.09 33.44 -5.87
C VAL A 313 19.71 32.02 -6.26
N CYS A 314 18.70 31.45 -5.61
CA CYS A 314 18.31 30.04 -5.78
C CYS A 314 17.69 29.71 -7.15
N ASN A 315 17.34 30.72 -7.95
CA ASN A 315 16.80 30.58 -9.31
C ASN A 315 17.65 31.26 -10.40
N ALA A 316 18.89 31.68 -10.08
CA ALA A 316 19.75 32.41 -11.01
C ALA A 316 20.31 31.53 -12.15
N ALA A 317 20.75 30.32 -11.80
CA ALA A 317 21.32 29.33 -12.71
C ALA A 317 21.04 27.91 -12.18
N GLU A 318 21.29 26.89 -13.01
CA GLU A 318 21.31 25.49 -12.58
C GLU A 318 22.36 25.29 -11.49
N ILE A 319 22.04 24.50 -10.47
CA ILE A 319 22.90 24.30 -9.29
C ILE A 319 23.66 22.97 -9.46
N PRO A 320 25.00 22.98 -9.40
CA PRO A 320 25.81 21.76 -9.40
C PRO A 320 25.77 21.07 -8.02
N MET A 321 26.27 19.83 -7.96
CA MET A 321 26.65 19.24 -6.67
C MET A 321 27.89 19.99 -6.13
N ILE A 322 27.79 20.53 -4.92
CA ILE A 322 28.86 21.28 -4.23
C ILE A 322 29.36 20.43 -3.08
N GLU A 323 30.68 20.31 -2.91
CA GLU A 323 31.31 19.52 -1.84
C GLU A 323 31.10 20.17 -0.47
N VAL A 324 30.84 19.36 0.55
CA VAL A 324 30.68 19.79 1.94
C VAL A 324 32.00 19.57 2.68
N GLU A 325 32.62 20.66 3.15
CA GLU A 325 33.92 20.57 3.82
C GLU A 325 33.87 19.70 5.09
N GLY A 326 34.86 18.81 5.24
CA GLY A 326 35.08 17.99 6.43
C GLY A 326 34.55 16.54 6.38
N SER A 327 33.73 16.18 5.38
CA SER A 327 33.07 14.87 5.27
C SER A 327 33.58 14.03 4.08
N ASP A 328 33.52 12.68 4.15
CA ASP A 328 33.96 11.82 3.03
C ASP A 328 32.93 11.80 1.89
N ARG A 329 33.29 12.38 0.73
CA ARG A 329 32.48 12.38 -0.50
C ARG A 329 31.04 12.91 -0.25
N HIS A 330 30.89 13.91 0.61
CA HIS A 330 29.60 14.56 0.93
C HIS A 330 29.39 15.74 0.00
N PHE A 331 28.29 15.76 -0.75
CA PHE A 331 27.95 16.83 -1.68
C PHE A 331 26.47 17.22 -1.57
N SER A 332 26.15 18.51 -1.72
CA SER A 332 24.79 19.06 -1.68
C SER A 332 24.52 19.96 -2.90
N ARG A 333 23.30 19.92 -3.46
CA ARG A 333 22.84 20.79 -4.55
C ARG A 333 22.18 22.07 -4.03
N CYS A 334 22.78 22.71 -3.03
CA CYS A 334 22.28 23.97 -2.44
C CYS A 334 23.39 25.01 -2.34
N VAL A 335 23.28 26.11 -3.09
CA VAL A 335 24.25 27.25 -3.05
C VAL A 335 24.22 28.06 -1.74
N ARG A 336 23.49 27.61 -0.71
CA ARG A 336 23.27 28.34 0.55
C ARG A 336 23.43 27.47 1.81
N PHE A 337 24.00 26.26 1.73
CA PHE A 337 23.94 25.33 2.87
C PHE A 337 24.68 25.82 4.13
N ASP A 338 25.71 26.67 3.97
CA ASP A 338 26.43 27.33 5.06
C ASP A 338 25.73 28.60 5.59
N GLU A 339 24.78 29.15 4.83
CA GLU A 339 23.97 30.32 5.24
C GLU A 339 22.69 29.93 5.99
N ILE A 340 22.37 28.64 6.06
CA ILE A 340 21.11 28.14 6.61
C ILE A 340 21.27 27.81 8.09
N ASP A 341 20.43 28.43 8.92
CA ASP A 341 20.14 27.92 10.25
C ASP A 341 19.32 26.63 10.12
N TRP A 342 19.97 25.50 10.42
CA TRP A 342 19.36 24.17 10.35
C TRP A 342 18.52 23.85 11.59
N GLU A 343 18.75 24.51 12.73
CA GLU A 343 17.95 24.33 13.94
C GLU A 343 16.62 25.08 13.86
N ALA A 344 16.58 26.22 13.16
CA ALA A 344 15.38 27.01 12.95
C ALA A 344 14.19 26.18 12.41
N LEU A 345 13.06 26.24 13.12
CA LEU A 345 11.78 25.69 12.67
C LEU A 345 11.15 26.61 11.61
N PRO A 346 10.47 26.07 10.58
CA PRO A 346 9.80 26.89 9.57
C PRO A 346 8.67 27.76 10.16
N GLU A 347 8.46 28.94 9.56
CA GLU A 347 7.39 29.85 9.99
C GLU A 347 6.01 29.16 10.00
N GLY A 348 5.26 29.33 11.08
CA GLY A 348 3.94 28.72 11.26
C GLY A 348 3.96 27.26 11.74
N ALA A 349 5.13 26.65 11.96
CA ALA A 349 5.22 25.40 12.73
C ALA A 349 4.69 25.63 14.15
N LYS A 350 3.54 25.03 14.48
CA LYS A 350 2.96 25.09 15.83
C LYS A 350 3.80 24.23 16.75
N THR A 351 4.45 24.81 17.76
CA THR A 351 5.30 24.08 18.69
C THR A 351 4.51 23.12 19.58
N GLU A 352 3.38 23.56 20.12
CA GLU A 352 2.53 22.74 21.00
C GLU A 352 1.05 22.75 20.56
N LYS A 353 0.38 21.62 20.77
CA LYS A 353 -1.09 21.49 20.71
C LYS A 353 -1.57 20.79 22.01
N PRO A 354 -2.50 21.36 22.78
CA PRO A 354 -2.90 20.78 24.06
C PRO A 354 -3.53 19.38 23.88
N PRO A 355 -3.24 18.42 24.78
CA PRO A 355 -3.78 17.07 24.68
C PRO A 355 -5.30 17.07 24.89
N VAL A 356 -6.03 16.47 23.96
CA VAL A 356 -7.49 16.34 24.05
C VAL A 356 -7.84 15.22 25.03
N LYS A 357 -8.66 15.52 26.04
CA LYS A 357 -9.12 14.52 27.00
C LYS A 357 -10.18 13.62 26.36
N PRO A 358 -10.04 12.28 26.40
CA PRO A 358 -11.06 11.36 25.89
C PRO A 358 -12.43 11.58 26.55
N GLY A 359 -13.48 11.59 25.72
CA GLY A 359 -14.87 11.79 26.15
C GLY A 359 -15.60 10.49 26.48
N ALA A 360 -16.87 10.42 26.11
CA ALA A 360 -17.70 9.23 26.35
C ALA A 360 -17.26 8.03 25.49
N PRO A 361 -17.57 6.78 25.89
CA PRO A 361 -17.41 5.61 25.03
C PRO A 361 -18.17 5.80 23.71
N ALA A 362 -17.45 5.79 22.59
CA ALA A 362 -18.02 5.93 21.25
C ALA A 362 -18.19 4.56 20.57
N LEU A 363 -17.28 3.62 20.86
CA LEU A 363 -17.36 2.23 20.44
C LEU A 363 -17.01 1.29 21.60
N LYS A 364 -17.87 0.32 21.85
CA LYS A 364 -17.68 -0.75 22.85
C LYS A 364 -17.68 -2.09 22.13
N ILE A 365 -16.68 -2.93 22.40
CA ILE A 365 -16.56 -4.28 21.82
C ILE A 365 -16.36 -5.26 22.97
N GLU A 366 -17.22 -6.27 23.08
CA GLU A 366 -17.16 -7.26 24.17
C GLU A 366 -17.23 -8.69 23.65
N ASN A 367 -16.17 -9.44 23.96
CA ASN A 367 -15.96 -10.87 23.69
C ASN A 367 -16.24 -11.25 22.23
N LEU A 368 -15.90 -10.34 21.31
CA LEU A 368 -16.21 -10.45 19.89
C LEU A 368 -15.41 -11.58 19.24
N LYS A 369 -16.14 -12.51 18.63
CA LYS A 369 -15.60 -13.67 17.92
C LYS A 369 -16.05 -13.66 16.45
N LYS A 370 -15.16 -14.06 15.55
CA LYS A 370 -15.43 -14.17 14.11
C LYS A 370 -14.73 -15.38 13.51
N TYR A 371 -15.55 -16.33 13.06
CA TYR A 371 -15.12 -17.56 12.40
C TYR A 371 -15.61 -17.61 10.95
N TYR A 372 -14.81 -18.22 10.08
CA TYR A 372 -15.19 -18.50 8.68
C TYR A 372 -15.22 -20.01 8.44
N HIS A 373 -16.30 -20.54 7.88
CA HIS A 373 -16.39 -21.96 7.51
C HIS A 373 -16.01 -22.16 6.03
N VAL A 374 -14.79 -22.63 5.81
CA VAL A 374 -14.26 -22.94 4.48
C VAL A 374 -14.65 -24.38 4.13
N ALA A 375 -15.52 -24.53 3.13
CA ALA A 375 -15.83 -25.84 2.56
C ALA A 375 -14.62 -26.38 1.81
N ALA A 376 -14.04 -27.50 2.27
CA ALA A 376 -13.08 -28.26 1.47
C ALA A 376 -13.76 -28.73 0.16
N ASN A 377 -12.96 -28.88 -0.91
CA ASN A 377 -13.45 -29.10 -2.28
C ASN A 377 -14.54 -30.19 -2.38
N ALA A 378 -15.80 -29.77 -2.51
CA ALA A 378 -16.99 -30.64 -2.58
C ALA A 378 -17.06 -31.57 -3.81
N ILE A 379 -16.00 -31.61 -4.62
CA ILE A 379 -15.78 -32.51 -5.75
C ILE A 379 -15.13 -33.84 -5.30
N PHE A 380 -14.41 -33.85 -4.17
CA PHE A 380 -13.61 -35.00 -3.70
C PHE A 380 -14.00 -35.52 -2.30
N GLY A 381 -15.30 -35.70 -2.05
CA GLY A 381 -15.85 -36.62 -1.02
C GLY A 381 -15.61 -36.31 0.47
N GLY A 382 -14.63 -35.50 0.83
CA GLY A 382 -14.32 -35.13 2.21
C GLY A 382 -15.39 -34.23 2.81
N LYS A 383 -15.96 -34.63 3.95
CA LYS A 383 -17.06 -33.92 4.62
C LYS A 383 -16.59 -32.91 5.68
N GLU A 384 -15.30 -32.56 5.69
CA GLU A 384 -14.70 -31.62 6.65
C GLU A 384 -14.89 -30.16 6.22
N THR A 385 -15.79 -29.44 6.90
CA THR A 385 -15.79 -27.97 6.91
C THR A 385 -14.65 -27.49 7.81
N ARG A 386 -13.64 -26.82 7.23
CA ARG A 386 -12.53 -26.25 8.02
C ARG A 386 -12.90 -24.87 8.50
N THR A 387 -12.75 -24.62 9.79
CA THR A 387 -13.08 -23.33 10.40
C THR A 387 -11.81 -22.51 10.58
N VAL A 388 -11.77 -21.31 9.98
CA VAL A 388 -10.74 -20.30 10.24
C VAL A 388 -11.18 -19.47 11.45
N LYS A 389 -10.34 -19.43 12.49
CA LYS A 389 -10.55 -18.60 13.69
C LYS A 389 -9.87 -17.25 13.47
N ALA A 390 -10.61 -16.25 12.96
CA ALA A 390 -10.05 -14.95 12.57
C ALA A 390 -10.04 -13.93 13.72
N ASN A 391 -11.06 -13.96 14.58
CA ASN A 391 -11.06 -13.27 15.87
C ASN A 391 -11.62 -14.23 16.92
N GLU A 392 -10.94 -14.37 18.05
CA GLU A 392 -11.26 -15.32 19.11
C GLU A 392 -11.86 -14.66 20.34
N GLU A 393 -11.26 -13.63 20.92
CA GLU A 393 -11.86 -12.90 22.04
C GLU A 393 -11.34 -11.46 22.07
N ILE A 394 -11.99 -10.59 21.29
CA ILE A 394 -11.64 -9.17 21.20
C ILE A 394 -12.54 -8.38 22.13
N SER A 395 -11.95 -7.70 23.12
CA SER A 395 -12.66 -6.93 24.14
C SER A 395 -11.92 -5.62 24.46
N PHE A 396 -12.42 -4.49 23.94
CA PHE A 396 -11.91 -3.15 24.25
C PHE A 396 -12.95 -2.06 24.04
N VAL A 397 -12.62 -0.85 24.49
CA VAL A 397 -13.43 0.36 24.36
C VAL A 397 -12.60 1.46 23.70
N ALA A 398 -13.21 2.19 22.78
CA ALA A 398 -12.69 3.43 22.19
C ALA A 398 -13.64 4.61 22.50
N ARG A 399 -13.08 5.74 22.92
CA ARG A 399 -13.81 6.94 23.40
C ARG A 399 -13.78 8.07 22.37
N GLU A 400 -14.74 8.98 22.48
CA GLU A 400 -14.76 10.27 21.77
C GLU A 400 -13.39 10.97 21.89
N SER A 401 -12.83 11.43 20.77
CA SER A 401 -11.47 12.01 20.67
C SER A 401 -10.30 11.11 21.14
N GLU A 402 -10.48 9.79 21.27
CA GLU A 402 -9.40 8.82 21.51
C GLU A 402 -8.95 8.20 20.18
N THR A 403 -7.63 8.09 19.98
CA THR A 403 -7.03 7.26 18.92
C THR A 403 -6.55 5.94 19.53
N VAL A 404 -7.26 4.86 19.22
CA VAL A 404 -6.87 3.50 19.60
C VAL A 404 -6.22 2.84 18.39
N ALA A 405 -4.91 2.61 18.47
CA ALA A 405 -4.18 1.91 17.43
C ALA A 405 -4.31 0.38 17.57
N ILE A 406 -4.32 -0.32 16.45
CA ILE A 406 -4.43 -1.79 16.38
C ILE A 406 -3.27 -2.33 15.53
N VAL A 407 -2.38 -3.08 16.16
CA VAL A 407 -1.07 -3.46 15.58
C VAL A 407 -0.85 -4.98 15.61
N GLY A 408 0.04 -5.45 14.75
CA GLY A 408 0.45 -6.86 14.65
C GLY A 408 0.67 -7.31 13.20
N GLU A 409 1.21 -8.51 13.03
CA GLU A 409 1.49 -9.13 11.72
C GLU A 409 0.21 -9.37 10.87
N SER A 410 0.39 -9.69 9.60
CA SER A 410 -0.70 -9.96 8.65
C SER A 410 -1.45 -11.24 9.01
N GLY A 411 -2.74 -11.27 8.70
CA GLY A 411 -3.64 -12.35 9.08
C GLY A 411 -3.99 -12.42 10.58
N CYS A 412 -3.45 -11.55 11.45
CA CYS A 412 -3.75 -11.61 12.89
C CYS A 412 -5.18 -11.17 13.30
N GLY A 413 -6.03 -10.76 12.34
CA GLY A 413 -7.45 -10.46 12.53
C GLY A 413 -7.87 -9.00 12.41
N LYS A 414 -6.93 -8.07 12.16
CA LYS A 414 -7.15 -6.59 12.15
C LYS A 414 -8.26 -6.16 11.16
N SER A 415 -8.09 -6.45 9.88
CA SER A 415 -9.07 -6.05 8.84
C SER A 415 -10.36 -6.90 8.84
N THR A 416 -10.37 -8.06 9.50
CA THR A 416 -11.63 -8.79 9.76
C THR A 416 -12.45 -8.09 10.84
N LEU A 417 -11.82 -7.63 11.93
CA LEU A 417 -12.45 -6.77 12.92
C LEU A 417 -13.02 -5.51 12.24
N ALA A 418 -12.24 -4.82 11.41
CA ALA A 418 -12.71 -3.64 10.66
C ALA A 418 -13.99 -3.92 9.83
N LYS A 419 -14.03 -5.03 9.08
CA LYS A 419 -15.21 -5.44 8.30
C LYS A 419 -16.45 -5.69 9.16
N VAL A 420 -16.29 -6.30 10.33
CA VAL A 420 -17.39 -6.54 11.28
C VAL A 420 -17.91 -5.22 11.86
N LEU A 421 -17.01 -4.31 12.25
CA LEU A 421 -17.40 -2.97 12.73
C LEU A 421 -18.18 -2.19 11.66
N LEU A 422 -17.86 -2.36 10.37
CA LEU A 422 -18.53 -1.68 9.26
C LEU A 422 -19.79 -2.39 8.75
N GLY A 423 -20.03 -3.64 9.14
CA GLY A 423 -21.15 -4.45 8.65
C GLY A 423 -20.92 -5.05 7.26
N LEU A 424 -19.70 -4.94 6.72
CA LEU A 424 -19.28 -5.69 5.52
C LEU A 424 -19.25 -7.20 5.80
N GLU A 425 -19.16 -7.55 7.08
CA GLU A 425 -19.41 -8.88 7.62
C GLU A 425 -20.15 -8.77 8.95
N THR A 426 -20.80 -9.85 9.39
CA THR A 426 -21.38 -9.96 10.74
C THR A 426 -20.48 -10.78 11.67
N ALA A 427 -20.63 -10.59 12.98
CA ALA A 427 -19.95 -11.37 14.00
C ALA A 427 -20.45 -12.82 14.09
N SER A 428 -19.66 -13.69 14.72
CA SER A 428 -20.08 -15.05 15.09
C SER A 428 -20.64 -15.12 16.52
N SER A 429 -20.10 -14.30 17.44
CA SER A 429 -20.65 -14.05 18.79
C SER A 429 -19.94 -12.85 19.44
N GLY A 430 -20.40 -12.43 20.63
CA GLY A 430 -20.01 -11.17 21.28
C GLY A 430 -20.93 -10.01 20.86
N THR A 431 -20.63 -8.80 21.33
CA THR A 431 -21.42 -7.58 21.04
C THR A 431 -20.54 -6.43 20.58
N VAL A 432 -21.10 -5.54 19.74
CA VAL A 432 -20.47 -4.28 19.34
C VAL A 432 -21.48 -3.15 19.43
N THR A 433 -21.27 -2.22 20.35
CA THR A 433 -22.12 -1.03 20.53
C THR A 433 -21.44 0.22 19.98
N LEU A 434 -22.06 0.87 18.99
CA LEU A 434 -21.70 2.19 18.47
C LEU A 434 -22.56 3.25 19.16
N GLY A 435 -22.00 3.95 20.14
CA GLY A 435 -22.75 4.77 21.09
C GLY A 435 -23.76 3.92 21.88
N ASN A 436 -25.05 4.02 21.51
CA ASN A 436 -26.15 3.27 22.12
C ASN A 436 -26.80 2.24 21.16
N THR A 437 -26.16 1.93 20.02
CA THR A 437 -26.72 1.05 18.98
C THR A 437 -25.84 -0.18 18.79
N GLU A 438 -26.41 -1.37 18.98
CA GLU A 438 -25.76 -2.64 18.65
C GLU A 438 -25.69 -2.82 17.12
N ILE A 439 -24.56 -3.32 16.61
CA ILE A 439 -24.26 -3.35 15.17
C ILE A 439 -23.57 -4.62 14.67
N GLU A 440 -23.04 -5.48 15.54
CA GLU A 440 -22.28 -6.69 15.18
C GLU A 440 -23.04 -7.70 14.29
N SER A 441 -24.36 -7.74 14.43
CA SER A 441 -25.28 -8.67 13.77
C SER A 441 -25.94 -8.11 12.50
N THR A 442 -25.86 -6.80 12.26
CA THR A 442 -26.56 -6.12 11.14
C THR A 442 -25.62 -5.82 9.98
N ALA A 443 -25.93 -6.33 8.79
CA ALA A 443 -25.16 -6.11 7.56
C ALA A 443 -25.26 -4.65 7.08
N VAL A 444 -24.26 -4.15 6.35
CA VAL A 444 -24.16 -2.73 5.95
C VAL A 444 -25.34 -2.26 5.07
N GLU A 445 -25.93 -3.16 4.29
CA GLU A 445 -27.11 -2.92 3.47
C GLU A 445 -28.40 -2.72 4.30
N GLU A 446 -28.44 -3.25 5.52
CA GLU A 446 -29.57 -3.21 6.45
C GLU A 446 -29.43 -2.07 7.48
N ARG A 447 -28.21 -1.54 7.66
CA ARG A 447 -27.93 -0.41 8.55
C ARG A 447 -28.54 0.89 8.01
N GLY A 448 -29.22 1.64 8.89
CA GLY A 448 -29.75 2.97 8.56
C GLY A 448 -28.65 3.97 8.14
N THR A 449 -29.03 4.95 7.32
CA THR A 449 -28.08 5.97 6.76
C THR A 449 -27.22 6.63 7.83
N ASP A 450 -27.78 6.82 9.02
CA ASP A 450 -27.21 7.62 10.09
C ASP A 450 -26.22 6.77 10.92
N THR A 451 -26.45 5.44 11.00
CA THR A 451 -25.48 4.45 11.49
C THR A 451 -24.29 4.33 10.55
N VAL A 452 -24.53 4.24 9.24
CA VAL A 452 -23.46 4.18 8.23
C VAL A 452 -22.67 5.48 8.19
N ALA A 453 -23.30 6.65 8.28
CA ALA A 453 -22.60 7.93 8.39
C ALA A 453 -21.77 8.03 9.69
N SER A 454 -22.24 7.44 10.79
CA SER A 454 -21.57 7.48 12.10
C SER A 454 -20.27 6.66 12.17
N ILE A 455 -20.13 5.60 11.38
CA ILE A 455 -18.89 4.81 11.27
C ILE A 455 -18.40 4.68 9.82
N GLN A 456 -17.22 5.23 9.53
CA GLN A 456 -16.65 5.30 8.17
C GLN A 456 -15.26 4.68 8.11
N MET A 457 -14.81 4.33 6.89
CA MET A 457 -13.54 3.65 6.66
C MET A 457 -12.63 4.43 5.71
N VAL A 458 -11.35 4.56 6.08
CA VAL A 458 -10.25 4.78 5.13
C VAL A 458 -9.63 3.42 4.86
N PHE A 459 -9.61 2.98 3.60
CA PHE A 459 -9.14 1.65 3.22
C PHE A 459 -7.64 1.67 2.87
N GLN A 460 -6.98 0.53 3.06
CA GLN A 460 -5.57 0.28 2.73
C GLN A 460 -5.24 0.57 1.25
N ASN A 461 -6.05 0.08 0.31
CA ASN A 461 -5.83 0.32 -1.12
C ASN A 461 -6.68 1.50 -1.66
N PRO A 462 -6.12 2.71 -1.83
CA PRO A 462 -6.85 3.84 -2.41
C PRO A 462 -7.40 3.59 -3.82
N PHE A 463 -6.75 2.74 -4.61
CA PHE A 463 -7.08 2.52 -6.03
C PHE A 463 -8.44 1.84 -6.19
N ASP A 464 -8.78 0.90 -5.30
CA ASP A 464 -10.05 0.17 -5.34
C ASP A 464 -11.23 0.99 -4.77
N THR A 465 -10.97 1.97 -3.90
CA THR A 465 -12.03 2.80 -3.31
C THR A 465 -12.69 3.78 -4.30
N LEU A 466 -11.95 4.20 -5.34
CA LEU A 466 -12.36 5.27 -6.25
C LEU A 466 -12.85 4.70 -7.57
N ASN A 467 -14.09 5.00 -7.95
CA ASN A 467 -14.65 4.57 -9.22
C ASN A 467 -13.88 5.25 -10.37
N PRO A 468 -13.18 4.49 -11.25
CA PRO A 468 -12.29 5.07 -12.25
C PRO A 468 -13.03 5.77 -13.41
N SER A 469 -14.36 5.70 -13.44
CA SER A 469 -15.23 6.30 -14.46
C SER A 469 -15.92 7.59 -13.99
N HIS A 470 -15.63 8.09 -12.78
CA HIS A 470 -16.21 9.31 -12.20
C HIS A 470 -15.13 10.29 -11.72
N SER A 471 -15.35 11.61 -11.86
CA SER A 471 -14.44 12.62 -11.33
C SER A 471 -14.43 12.65 -9.80
N VAL A 472 -13.34 13.12 -9.21
CA VAL A 472 -13.16 13.22 -7.74
C VAL A 472 -14.34 13.95 -7.07
N GLY A 473 -14.68 15.14 -7.58
CA GLY A 473 -15.75 15.96 -7.03
C GLY A 473 -17.10 15.28 -7.10
N SER A 474 -17.40 14.55 -8.19
CA SER A 474 -18.65 13.80 -8.31
C SER A 474 -18.75 12.64 -7.30
N GLN A 475 -17.63 12.02 -6.93
CA GLN A 475 -17.60 10.94 -5.93
C GLN A 475 -17.75 11.47 -4.49
N ILE A 476 -17.18 12.64 -4.19
CA ILE A 476 -17.39 13.33 -2.90
C ILE A 476 -18.84 13.81 -2.79
N ILE A 477 -19.39 14.47 -3.83
CA ILE A 477 -20.79 14.93 -3.84
C ILE A 477 -21.76 13.76 -3.67
N ARG A 478 -21.57 12.64 -4.39
CA ARG A 478 -22.39 11.42 -4.22
C ARG A 478 -22.36 10.87 -2.79
N THR A 479 -21.25 11.06 -2.06
CA THR A 479 -21.13 10.66 -0.65
C THR A 479 -21.94 11.60 0.25
N LEU A 480 -21.82 12.92 0.04
CA LEU A 480 -22.65 13.93 0.73
C LEU A 480 -24.15 13.69 0.52
N GLU A 481 -24.56 13.38 -0.71
CA GLU A 481 -25.95 13.06 -1.07
C GLU A 481 -26.46 11.80 -0.34
N LYS A 482 -25.64 10.76 -0.26
CA LYS A 482 -26.00 9.52 0.46
C LYS A 482 -26.16 9.71 1.97
N PHE A 483 -25.40 10.64 2.56
CA PHE A 483 -25.51 11.01 3.97
C PHE A 483 -26.44 12.22 4.22
N LYS A 484 -27.20 12.67 3.20
CA LYS A 484 -28.14 13.81 3.28
C LYS A 484 -27.48 15.14 3.70
N VAL A 485 -26.17 15.28 3.49
CA VAL A 485 -25.40 16.48 3.85
C VAL A 485 -25.56 17.54 2.76
N GLY A 486 -25.91 18.76 3.17
CA GLY A 486 -26.22 19.88 2.28
C GLY A 486 -27.59 19.74 1.60
N ASN A 487 -28.40 20.79 1.66
CA ASN A 487 -29.75 20.83 1.12
C ASN A 487 -29.74 21.09 -0.39
N SER A 488 -28.85 21.99 -0.84
CA SER A 488 -28.70 22.40 -2.24
C SER A 488 -27.45 21.81 -2.92
N VAL A 489 -27.43 21.84 -4.25
CA VAL A 489 -26.25 21.49 -5.07
C VAL A 489 -25.07 22.43 -4.77
N GLU A 490 -25.35 23.71 -4.49
CA GLU A 490 -24.33 24.71 -4.17
C GLU A 490 -23.72 24.47 -2.79
N GLU A 491 -24.52 24.14 -1.78
CA GLU A 491 -24.03 23.69 -0.46
C GLU A 491 -23.14 22.45 -0.59
N ARG A 492 -23.56 21.44 -1.36
CA ARG A 492 -22.73 20.23 -1.58
C ARG A 492 -21.46 20.53 -2.34
N ARG A 493 -21.48 21.46 -3.30
CA ARG A 493 -20.27 21.91 -4.02
C ARG A 493 -19.33 22.68 -3.09
N LYS A 494 -19.85 23.57 -2.24
CA LYS A 494 -19.08 24.26 -1.20
C LYS A 494 -18.45 23.25 -0.23
N ARG A 495 -19.23 22.31 0.31
CA ARG A 495 -18.74 21.26 1.21
C ARG A 495 -17.72 20.33 0.55
N MET A 496 -17.87 20.02 -0.73
CA MET A 496 -16.87 19.27 -1.50
C MET A 496 -15.55 20.04 -1.63
N PHE A 497 -15.59 21.36 -1.84
CA PHE A 497 -14.38 22.17 -1.81
C PHE A 497 -13.78 22.27 -0.41
N GLU A 498 -14.57 22.46 0.65
CA GLU A 498 -14.10 22.41 2.03
C GLU A 498 -13.39 21.08 2.36
N LEU A 499 -13.92 19.95 1.87
CA LEU A 499 -13.30 18.64 2.05
C LEU A 499 -11.99 18.49 1.25
N LEU A 500 -11.89 19.08 0.05
CA LEU A 500 -10.62 19.13 -0.70
C LEU A 500 -9.58 20.02 -0.03
N ASP A 501 -9.98 21.20 0.45
CA ASP A 501 -9.12 22.15 1.15
C ASP A 501 -8.62 21.55 2.48
N LEU A 502 -9.50 20.87 3.22
CA LEU A 502 -9.20 20.11 4.44
C LEU A 502 -8.13 19.05 4.17
N VAL A 503 -8.30 18.21 3.14
CA VAL A 503 -7.25 17.25 2.73
C VAL A 503 -6.10 17.90 1.92
N LYS A 504 -5.96 19.23 1.98
CA LYS A 504 -4.95 20.10 1.34
C LYS A 504 -4.68 19.70 -0.13
N LEU A 505 -5.75 19.49 -0.91
CA LEU A 505 -5.71 19.27 -2.36
C LEU A 505 -6.29 20.49 -3.10
N PRO A 506 -5.63 21.00 -4.15
CA PRO A 506 -6.15 22.13 -4.92
C PRO A 506 -7.55 21.85 -5.47
N ARG A 507 -8.48 22.80 -5.35
CA ARG A 507 -9.90 22.64 -5.76
C ARG A 507 -10.10 22.19 -7.21
N ALA A 508 -9.14 22.47 -8.11
CA ALA A 508 -9.09 21.96 -9.49
C ALA A 508 -8.99 20.42 -9.61
N PHE A 509 -8.74 19.70 -8.51
CA PHE A 509 -8.80 18.25 -8.46
C PHE A 509 -10.23 17.71 -8.56
N ALA A 510 -11.26 18.51 -8.25
CA ALA A 510 -12.66 18.12 -8.35
C ALA A 510 -13.05 17.56 -9.73
N ASP A 511 -12.46 18.12 -10.80
CA ASP A 511 -12.73 17.73 -12.19
C ASP A 511 -11.77 16.65 -12.73
N ARG A 512 -10.73 16.26 -11.95
CA ARG A 512 -9.79 15.20 -12.33
C ARG A 512 -10.44 13.81 -12.16
N MET A 513 -9.99 12.86 -12.97
CA MET A 513 -10.32 11.44 -12.88
C MET A 513 -9.30 10.69 -12.02
N PRO A 514 -9.66 9.62 -11.28
CA PRO A 514 -8.73 8.88 -10.42
C PRO A 514 -7.47 8.35 -11.12
N ARG A 515 -7.52 8.13 -12.44
CA ARG A 515 -6.37 7.71 -13.26
C ARG A 515 -5.31 8.80 -13.47
N GLN A 516 -5.62 10.05 -13.13
CA GLN A 516 -4.73 11.22 -13.28
C GLN A 516 -4.05 11.61 -11.95
N LEU A 517 -4.05 10.72 -10.96
CA LEU A 517 -3.67 10.99 -9.58
C LEU A 517 -2.62 10.00 -9.07
N SER A 518 -1.68 10.48 -8.26
CA SER A 518 -0.73 9.64 -7.51
C SER A 518 -1.42 8.82 -6.41
N GLY A 519 -0.72 7.84 -5.82
CA GLY A 519 -1.24 7.05 -4.69
C GLY A 519 -1.72 7.93 -3.53
N GLY A 520 -0.83 8.80 -3.02
CA GLY A 520 -1.17 9.74 -1.95
C GLY A 520 -2.28 10.74 -2.27
N GLN A 521 -2.39 11.21 -3.52
CA GLN A 521 -3.53 12.05 -3.94
C GLN A 521 -4.85 11.27 -3.87
N LYS A 522 -4.89 10.00 -4.30
CA LYS A 522 -6.07 9.14 -4.17
C LYS A 522 -6.40 8.86 -2.70
N GLN A 523 -5.39 8.59 -1.86
CA GLN A 523 -5.59 8.28 -0.44
C GLN A 523 -6.18 9.47 0.32
N ARG A 524 -5.70 10.68 0.04
CA ARG A 524 -6.29 11.94 0.56
C ARG A 524 -7.75 12.11 0.13
N ILE A 525 -8.15 11.66 -1.06
CA ILE A 525 -9.57 11.65 -1.48
C ILE A 525 -10.36 10.54 -0.77
N GLY A 526 -9.74 9.39 -0.46
CA GLY A 526 -10.31 8.37 0.42
C GLY A 526 -10.65 8.94 1.80
N VAL A 527 -9.70 9.64 2.42
CA VAL A 527 -9.87 10.40 3.67
C VAL A 527 -11.00 11.44 3.52
N ALA A 528 -10.98 12.28 2.48
CA ALA A 528 -12.02 13.29 2.23
C ALA A 528 -13.44 12.70 2.13
N ARG A 529 -13.57 11.48 1.59
CA ARG A 529 -14.85 10.77 1.51
C ARG A 529 -15.28 10.18 2.85
N ALA A 530 -14.37 9.58 3.62
CA ALA A 530 -14.68 9.05 4.94
C ALA A 530 -15.20 10.14 5.90
N PHE A 531 -14.65 11.35 5.82
CA PHE A 531 -15.09 12.48 6.66
C PHE A 531 -16.26 13.29 6.09
N ALA A 532 -16.75 12.98 4.88
CA ALA A 532 -17.88 13.69 4.28
C ALA A 532 -19.20 13.53 5.06
N GLY A 533 -19.35 12.44 5.83
CA GLY A 533 -20.52 12.15 6.66
C GLY A 533 -20.48 12.69 8.10
N ASN A 534 -19.43 13.44 8.49
CA ASN A 534 -19.17 13.86 9.88
C ASN A 534 -19.14 12.65 10.86
N ALA A 535 -18.34 11.63 10.54
CA ALA A 535 -18.30 10.37 11.26
C ALA A 535 -17.84 10.50 12.72
N LYS A 536 -18.50 9.77 13.63
CA LYS A 536 -18.17 9.68 15.06
C LYS A 536 -17.01 8.71 15.33
N VAL A 537 -16.93 7.67 14.51
CA VAL A 537 -15.84 6.68 14.52
C VAL A 537 -15.30 6.55 13.10
N VAL A 538 -13.98 6.63 12.93
CA VAL A 538 -13.31 6.29 11.67
C VAL A 538 -12.37 5.14 11.88
N VAL A 539 -12.54 4.09 11.06
CA VAL A 539 -11.63 2.95 10.95
C VAL A 539 -10.64 3.26 9.84
N ALA A 540 -9.41 3.57 10.21
CA ALA A 540 -8.33 3.84 9.28
C ALA A 540 -7.49 2.56 9.14
N ASP A 541 -7.73 1.80 8.07
CA ASP A 541 -7.01 0.56 7.78
C ASP A 541 -5.79 0.88 6.92
N GLU A 542 -4.61 0.94 7.56
CA GLU A 542 -3.32 1.32 6.99
C GLU A 542 -3.37 2.63 6.17
N PRO A 543 -3.82 3.77 6.76
CA PRO A 543 -4.15 4.97 6.02
C PRO A 543 -2.94 5.67 5.36
N VAL A 544 -1.72 5.31 5.75
CA VAL A 544 -0.46 5.92 5.29
C VAL A 544 0.52 4.93 4.65
N SER A 545 0.18 3.64 4.56
CA SER A 545 1.08 2.63 3.97
C SER A 545 1.36 2.91 2.49
N ALA A 546 2.59 2.64 2.04
CA ALA A 546 3.04 2.88 0.66
C ALA A 546 2.86 4.35 0.19
N LEU A 547 3.01 5.30 1.12
CA LEU A 547 3.15 6.73 0.84
C LEU A 547 4.58 7.19 1.18
N ASP A 548 5.05 8.23 0.50
CA ASP A 548 6.31 8.89 0.86
C ASP A 548 6.21 9.55 2.24
N VAL A 549 7.29 9.57 3.02
CA VAL A 549 7.32 10.13 4.39
C VAL A 549 6.71 11.54 4.49
N SER A 550 6.98 12.40 3.51
CA SER A 550 6.41 13.75 3.33
C SER A 550 4.88 13.75 3.19
N VAL A 551 4.32 12.80 2.44
CA VAL A 551 2.87 12.65 2.25
C VAL A 551 2.23 11.94 3.45
N GLN A 552 2.93 10.96 4.04
CA GLN A 552 2.56 10.28 5.29
C GLN A 552 2.44 11.27 6.45
N ALA A 553 3.38 12.20 6.64
CA ALA A 553 3.25 13.32 7.57
C ALA A 553 2.01 14.18 7.27
N ALA A 554 1.83 14.56 5.99
CA ALA A 554 0.69 15.40 5.56
C ALA A 554 -0.69 14.73 5.71
N VAL A 555 -0.75 13.39 5.78
CA VAL A 555 -1.98 12.60 6.03
C VAL A 555 -2.15 12.33 7.54
N THR A 556 -1.06 12.07 8.27
CA THR A 556 -1.09 11.86 9.73
C THR A 556 -1.56 13.10 10.47
N GLU A 557 -0.96 14.26 10.16
CA GLU A 557 -1.33 15.55 10.75
C GLU A 557 -2.76 15.96 10.38
N LEU A 558 -3.20 15.62 9.16
CA LEU A 558 -4.58 15.78 8.70
C LEU A 558 -5.57 14.95 9.54
N LEU A 559 -5.28 13.67 9.76
CA LEU A 559 -6.12 12.80 10.60
C LEU A 559 -6.21 13.32 12.04
N MET A 560 -5.10 13.84 12.57
CA MET A 560 -5.05 14.45 13.91
C MET A 560 -5.82 15.77 14.01
N ASP A 561 -5.69 16.68 13.05
CA ASP A 561 -6.47 17.92 13.05
C ASP A 561 -7.97 17.61 12.95
N ILE A 562 -8.38 16.64 12.12
CA ILE A 562 -9.79 16.20 12.04
C ILE A 562 -10.26 15.55 13.37
N GLN A 563 -9.42 14.71 13.99
CA GLN A 563 -9.72 14.09 15.30
C GLN A 563 -9.95 15.17 16.38
N ARG A 564 -9.12 16.21 16.40
CA ARG A 564 -9.21 17.34 17.35
C ARG A 564 -10.42 18.25 17.06
N GLU A 565 -10.68 18.60 15.81
CA GLU A 565 -11.76 19.53 15.43
C GLU A 565 -13.16 18.90 15.48
N ASN A 566 -13.32 17.69 14.93
CA ASN A 566 -14.63 17.00 14.87
C ASN A 566 -14.87 16.05 16.06
N LYS A 567 -13.92 15.93 16.99
CA LYS A 567 -13.91 14.97 18.11
C LYS A 567 -14.02 13.49 17.70
N THR A 568 -13.73 13.17 16.44
CA THR A 568 -13.88 11.83 15.89
C THR A 568 -13.00 10.82 16.63
N THR A 569 -13.59 9.68 17.02
CA THR A 569 -12.87 8.52 17.54
C THR A 569 -12.14 7.82 16.41
N MET A 570 -10.88 7.48 16.58
CA MET A 570 -10.10 6.84 15.51
C MET A 570 -9.63 5.45 15.92
N LEU A 571 -9.99 4.44 15.12
CA LEU A 571 -9.35 3.13 15.15
C LEU A 571 -8.26 3.11 14.07
N PHE A 572 -7.00 3.13 14.49
CA PHE A 572 -5.86 3.28 13.58
C PHE A 572 -5.13 1.95 13.42
N ILE A 573 -5.42 1.22 12.34
CA ILE A 573 -4.75 -0.05 12.05
C ILE A 573 -3.48 0.26 11.26
N SER A 574 -2.34 -0.25 11.71
CA SER A 574 -1.03 -0.05 11.07
C SER A 574 -0.07 -1.19 11.38
N HIS A 575 0.88 -1.44 10.47
CA HIS A 575 2.12 -2.18 10.74
C HIS A 575 3.28 -1.24 11.13
N ASP A 576 3.32 -0.01 10.58
CA ASP A 576 4.25 1.04 11.02
C ASP A 576 3.93 1.44 12.47
N LEU A 577 4.83 1.03 13.37
CA LEU A 577 4.75 1.29 14.80
C LEU A 577 5.31 2.66 15.21
N SER A 578 6.11 3.31 14.37
CA SER A 578 6.64 4.65 14.61
C SER A 578 5.53 5.70 14.44
N VAL A 579 4.68 5.55 13.42
CA VAL A 579 3.44 6.34 13.28
C VAL A 579 2.47 6.04 14.41
N VAL A 580 2.33 4.77 14.82
CA VAL A 580 1.47 4.40 15.96
C VAL A 580 1.93 5.08 17.25
N ARG A 581 3.24 5.07 17.54
CA ARG A 581 3.81 5.78 18.70
C ARG A 581 3.49 7.27 18.69
N TYR A 582 3.55 7.90 17.53
CA TYR A 582 3.25 9.33 17.38
C TYR A 582 1.74 9.64 17.51
N ILE A 583 0.86 8.87 16.87
CA ILE A 583 -0.57 9.21 16.74
C ILE A 583 -1.47 8.65 17.85
N ALA A 584 -1.12 7.51 18.45
CA ALA A 584 -2.03 6.77 19.33
C ALA A 584 -2.05 7.30 20.76
N ASP A 585 -3.23 7.28 21.38
CA ASP A 585 -3.39 7.45 22.84
C ASP A 585 -3.24 6.10 23.56
N ARG A 586 -3.71 5.03 22.90
CA ARG A 586 -3.66 3.64 23.36
C ARG A 586 -3.38 2.70 22.21
N VAL A 587 -2.68 1.60 22.49
CA VAL A 587 -2.31 0.58 21.50
C VAL A 587 -2.90 -0.77 21.93
N VAL A 588 -3.42 -1.51 20.95
CA VAL A 588 -3.96 -2.88 21.07
C VAL A 588 -3.16 -3.79 20.15
N VAL A 589 -2.36 -4.68 20.73
CA VAL A 589 -1.50 -5.63 20.03
C VAL A 589 -2.27 -6.92 19.79
N MET A 590 -2.40 -7.32 18.52
CA MET A 590 -3.13 -8.51 18.09
C MET A 590 -2.22 -9.60 17.53
N TYR A 591 -2.49 -10.85 17.92
CA TYR A 591 -1.86 -12.05 17.38
C TYR A 591 -2.87 -13.20 17.25
N LEU A 592 -2.94 -13.84 16.08
CA LEU A 592 -3.85 -14.96 15.77
C LEU A 592 -5.29 -14.80 16.26
N GLY A 593 -5.88 -13.60 16.12
CA GLY A 593 -7.25 -13.31 16.52
C GLY A 593 -7.47 -13.01 18.01
N HIS A 594 -6.41 -12.97 18.83
CA HIS A 594 -6.44 -12.55 20.23
C HIS A 594 -5.82 -11.16 20.40
N ILE A 595 -6.28 -10.38 21.40
CA ILE A 595 -5.50 -9.28 21.97
C ILE A 595 -4.45 -9.90 22.88
N VAL A 596 -3.17 -9.69 22.58
CA VAL A 596 -2.05 -10.22 23.39
C VAL A 596 -1.44 -9.18 24.32
N GLU A 597 -1.55 -7.90 23.99
CA GLU A 597 -1.24 -6.80 24.90
C GLU A 597 -2.11 -5.58 24.58
N GLN A 598 -2.47 -4.78 25.59
CA GLN A 598 -3.08 -3.46 25.38
C GLN A 598 -2.74 -2.50 26.50
N GLY A 599 -2.58 -1.22 26.20
CA GLY A 599 -2.23 -0.18 27.17
C GLY A 599 -2.27 1.22 26.56
N THR A 600 -1.82 2.23 27.31
CA THR A 600 -1.40 3.51 26.71
C THR A 600 -0.16 3.32 25.84
N THR A 601 0.14 4.30 24.98
CA THR A 601 1.32 4.22 24.11
C THR A 601 2.62 4.08 24.90
N ASP A 602 2.83 4.90 25.95
CA ASP A 602 4.06 4.83 26.75
C ASP A 602 4.22 3.48 27.46
N GLN A 603 3.14 2.95 28.03
CA GLN A 603 3.10 1.63 28.66
C GLN A 603 3.52 0.50 27.72
N ILE A 604 3.14 0.56 26.44
CA ILE A 604 3.46 -0.47 25.46
C ILE A 604 4.91 -0.37 24.97
N PHE A 605 5.50 0.83 24.98
CA PHE A 605 6.88 1.06 24.51
C PHE A 605 7.94 1.03 25.63
N ALA A 606 7.56 1.20 26.91
CA ALA A 606 8.49 1.34 28.03
C ALA A 606 7.98 0.72 29.35
N PRO A 607 8.21 -0.59 29.61
CA PRO A 607 8.64 -1.63 28.68
C PRO A 607 7.46 -2.50 28.17
N PRO A 608 7.59 -3.17 27.02
CA PRO A 608 6.61 -4.17 26.56
C PRO A 608 6.63 -5.40 27.47
N TYR A 609 5.46 -5.85 27.96
CA TYR A 609 5.37 -7.02 28.86
C TYR A 609 4.84 -8.29 28.17
N HIS A 610 4.51 -8.26 26.88
CA HIS A 610 4.26 -9.47 26.10
C HIS A 610 5.42 -9.75 25.12
N PRO A 611 6.04 -10.95 25.13
CA PRO A 611 7.17 -11.32 24.29
C PRO A 611 7.03 -11.10 22.76
N TYR A 612 5.80 -11.07 22.24
CA TYR A 612 5.55 -10.70 20.83
C TYR A 612 5.60 -9.19 20.61
N THR A 613 5.15 -8.38 21.58
CA THR A 613 5.27 -6.91 21.53
C THR A 613 6.74 -6.51 21.62
N GLU A 614 7.51 -7.14 22.51
CA GLU A 614 8.96 -7.00 22.61
C GLU A 614 9.65 -7.20 21.25
N ALA A 615 9.30 -8.29 20.56
CA ALA A 615 9.84 -8.60 19.24
C ALA A 615 9.35 -7.64 18.14
N LEU A 616 8.06 -7.25 18.14
CA LEU A 616 7.52 -6.25 17.22
C LEU A 616 8.27 -4.91 17.33
N LEU A 617 8.50 -4.42 18.55
CA LEU A 617 9.23 -3.17 18.77
C LEU A 617 10.71 -3.26 18.34
N SER A 618 11.32 -4.45 18.44
CA SER A 618 12.72 -4.67 18.03
C SER A 618 12.94 -4.55 16.51
N ALA A 619 11.89 -4.90 15.75
CA ALA A 619 11.93 -4.98 14.30
C ALA A 619 11.64 -3.61 13.64
N ILE A 620 11.23 -2.60 14.40
CA ILE A 620 10.96 -1.24 13.89
C ILE A 620 12.24 -0.66 13.29
N PRO A 621 12.23 -0.19 12.03
CA PRO A 621 13.29 0.63 11.48
C PRO A 621 13.19 2.06 12.02
N ILE A 622 14.30 2.58 12.58
CA ILE A 622 14.34 3.90 13.23
C ILE A 622 15.37 4.77 12.52
N ALA A 623 14.97 5.95 12.05
CA ALA A 623 15.84 6.87 11.30
C ALA A 623 16.58 7.87 12.23
N ASP A 624 17.24 7.35 13.27
CA ASP A 624 17.91 8.14 14.31
C ASP A 624 19.23 7.47 14.71
N THR A 625 20.34 8.18 14.56
CA THR A 625 21.70 7.70 14.85
C THR A 625 21.99 7.55 16.34
N SER A 626 21.20 8.19 17.22
CA SER A 626 21.36 8.13 18.67
C SER A 626 20.64 6.95 19.34
N VAL A 627 19.83 6.20 18.59
CA VAL A 627 18.90 5.20 19.12
C VAL A 627 19.50 3.79 19.11
N VAL A 628 19.76 3.27 20.32
CA VAL A 628 20.17 1.88 20.53
C VAL A 628 18.92 1.01 20.72
N LYS A 629 18.65 0.12 19.76
CA LYS A 629 17.57 -0.86 19.83
C LYS A 629 18.10 -2.28 20.07
N LYS A 630 17.35 -3.09 20.82
CA LYS A 630 17.59 -4.55 20.91
C LYS A 630 17.13 -5.22 19.62
N HIS A 631 17.81 -6.29 19.19
CA HIS A 631 17.50 -7.00 17.94
C HIS A 631 16.91 -8.40 18.23
N ILE A 632 15.61 -8.59 17.95
CA ILE A 632 14.84 -9.78 18.35
C ILE A 632 14.16 -10.41 17.13
N VAL A 633 14.97 -11.00 16.24
CA VAL A 633 14.49 -11.80 15.10
C VAL A 633 13.60 -12.95 15.57
N LEU A 634 12.37 -13.01 15.06
CA LEU A 634 11.47 -14.15 15.29
C LEU A 634 11.77 -15.28 14.31
N GLU A 635 12.10 -16.45 14.86
CA GLU A 635 12.25 -17.69 14.09
C GLU A 635 10.89 -18.33 13.83
N GLY A 636 10.72 -18.93 12.65
CA GLY A 636 9.50 -19.65 12.26
C GLY A 636 8.35 -18.77 11.75
N ASP A 637 7.59 -19.34 10.81
CA ASP A 637 6.39 -18.74 10.21
C ASP A 637 5.25 -18.59 11.24
N ILE A 638 4.34 -17.66 10.93
CA ILE A 638 3.09 -17.45 11.68
C ILE A 638 2.22 -18.73 11.57
N PRO A 639 1.75 -19.33 12.68
CA PRO A 639 0.84 -20.48 12.63
C PRO A 639 -0.46 -20.17 11.87
N SER A 640 -1.01 -21.15 11.16
CA SER A 640 -2.25 -20.94 10.42
C SER A 640 -3.46 -20.78 11.36
N ALA A 641 -4.29 -19.77 11.12
CA ALA A 641 -5.59 -19.61 11.79
C ALA A 641 -6.62 -20.74 11.49
N MET A 642 -6.28 -21.70 10.62
CA MET A 642 -7.01 -22.98 10.47
C MET A 642 -6.58 -24.06 11.47
N ASN A 643 -5.39 -23.94 12.05
CA ASN A 643 -4.81 -24.88 13.01
C ASN A 643 -3.90 -24.12 14.01
N PRO A 644 -4.49 -23.24 14.85
CA PRO A 644 -3.74 -22.47 15.84
C PRO A 644 -3.16 -23.39 16.94
N PRO A 645 -2.10 -22.98 17.65
CA PRO A 645 -1.60 -23.69 18.82
C PRO A 645 -2.71 -23.88 19.88
N PRO A 646 -2.77 -25.03 20.58
CA PRO A 646 -3.86 -25.31 21.52
C PRO A 646 -3.78 -24.52 22.83
N GLY A 647 -2.57 -24.14 23.26
CA GLY A 647 -2.33 -23.28 24.43
C GLY A 647 -2.16 -21.80 24.07
N CYS A 648 -1.06 -21.18 24.53
CA CYS A 648 -0.72 -19.80 24.19
C CYS A 648 -0.51 -19.65 22.67
N PRO A 649 -1.22 -18.72 21.98
CA PRO A 649 -1.12 -18.56 20.53
C PRO A 649 0.31 -18.32 20.01
N PHE A 650 1.14 -17.62 20.79
CA PHE A 650 2.52 -17.26 20.42
C PHE A 650 3.57 -18.32 20.77
N GLN A 651 3.19 -19.45 21.39
CA GLN A 651 4.15 -20.40 22.01
C GLN A 651 5.20 -20.97 21.05
N THR A 652 4.88 -21.10 19.75
CA THR A 652 5.80 -21.62 18.73
C THR A 652 6.97 -20.68 18.40
N ARG A 653 6.85 -19.39 18.70
CA ARG A 653 7.84 -18.33 18.37
C ARG A 653 8.34 -17.60 19.64
N CYS A 654 7.88 -18.02 20.82
CA CYS A 654 8.12 -17.33 22.08
C CYS A 654 9.45 -17.72 22.73
N ARG A 655 10.46 -16.83 22.61
CA ARG A 655 11.78 -16.95 23.27
C ARG A 655 11.71 -17.17 24.79
N TRP A 656 10.69 -16.61 25.44
CA TRP A 656 10.47 -16.66 26.89
C TRP A 656 9.74 -17.92 27.37
N LYS A 657 9.23 -18.78 26.46
CA LYS A 657 8.49 -20.01 26.80
C LYS A 657 9.20 -20.90 27.83
N LYS A 658 10.53 -20.98 27.76
CA LYS A 658 11.39 -21.76 28.68
C LYS A 658 11.30 -21.34 30.16
N PHE A 659 10.80 -20.14 30.45
CA PHE A 659 10.61 -19.64 31.82
C PHE A 659 9.21 -19.92 32.37
N VAL A 660 8.28 -20.42 31.56
CA VAL A 660 6.91 -20.76 32.00
C VAL A 660 6.85 -22.22 32.47
N PRO A 661 6.62 -22.50 33.76
CA PRO A 661 6.66 -23.87 34.28
C PRO A 661 5.46 -24.72 33.85
N GLY A 662 5.69 -26.03 33.70
CA GLY A 662 4.63 -27.02 33.51
C GLY A 662 3.96 -27.01 32.13
N ASN A 663 4.67 -26.59 31.08
CA ASN A 663 4.22 -26.60 29.68
C ASN A 663 2.90 -25.85 29.40
N LYS A 664 2.48 -24.94 30.30
CA LYS A 664 1.23 -24.18 30.16
C LYS A 664 1.09 -23.42 28.84
N CYS A 665 2.20 -22.91 28.31
CA CYS A 665 2.22 -22.27 26.99
C CYS A 665 1.78 -23.21 25.86
N GLU A 666 1.92 -24.52 25.98
CA GLU A 666 1.49 -25.49 24.99
C GLU A 666 0.07 -26.03 25.24
N THR A 667 -0.35 -26.13 26.51
CA THR A 667 -1.63 -26.77 26.89
C THR A 667 -2.78 -25.81 27.14
N GLU A 668 -2.51 -24.57 27.57
CA GLU A 668 -3.53 -23.65 28.09
C GLU A 668 -3.37 -22.22 27.54
N VAL A 669 -4.48 -21.62 27.10
CA VAL A 669 -4.51 -20.20 26.72
C VAL A 669 -4.31 -19.35 27.99
N PRO A 670 -3.31 -18.46 28.06
CA PRO A 670 -3.10 -17.60 29.21
C PRO A 670 -4.27 -16.63 29.45
N PRO A 671 -4.63 -16.35 30.71
CA PRO A 671 -5.61 -15.32 31.04
C PRO A 671 -5.05 -13.92 30.74
N LEU A 672 -5.94 -12.96 30.50
CA LEU A 672 -5.56 -11.56 30.29
C LEU A 672 -5.22 -10.89 31.64
N LYS A 673 -3.92 -10.92 31.98
CA LYS A 673 -3.34 -10.36 33.22
C LYS A 673 -3.41 -8.84 33.20
N ASP A 674 -3.99 -8.23 34.22
CA ASP A 674 -3.97 -6.77 34.41
C ASP A 674 -2.67 -6.38 35.14
N LEU A 675 -1.93 -5.45 34.56
CA LEU A 675 -0.63 -4.97 35.05
C LEU A 675 -0.76 -3.61 35.77
N GLY A 676 -1.98 -3.07 35.87
CA GLY A 676 -2.27 -1.77 36.47
C GLY A 676 -2.53 -0.68 35.42
N ASN A 677 -3.27 0.35 35.84
CA ASN A 677 -3.61 1.52 35.00
C ASN A 677 -4.23 1.18 33.63
N GLY A 678 -4.86 0.01 33.49
CA GLY A 678 -5.48 -0.46 32.25
C GLY A 678 -4.53 -1.17 31.26
N HIS A 679 -3.25 -1.32 31.59
CA HIS A 679 -2.30 -2.14 30.83
C HIS A 679 -2.60 -3.62 31.09
N LYS A 680 -2.74 -4.43 30.04
CA LYS A 680 -3.01 -5.87 30.16
C LYS A 680 -2.17 -6.68 29.17
N SER A 681 -1.73 -7.86 29.60
CA SER A 681 -0.91 -8.81 28.81
C SER A 681 -1.49 -10.22 28.89
N LEU A 682 -1.57 -10.90 27.75
CA LEU A 682 -2.07 -12.28 27.62
C LEU A 682 -0.92 -13.28 27.78
N CYS A 683 -0.20 -13.22 28.91
CA CYS A 683 1.02 -13.99 29.12
C CYS A 683 0.99 -14.84 30.40
N TRP A 684 1.67 -15.98 30.36
CA TRP A 684 1.91 -16.85 31.52
C TRP A 684 3.10 -16.41 32.39
N LEU A 685 3.85 -15.38 32.00
CA LEU A 685 4.98 -14.88 32.78
C LEU A 685 4.53 -14.32 34.15
N ASP A 686 5.22 -14.75 35.19
CA ASP A 686 5.06 -14.25 36.55
C ASP A 686 5.63 -12.83 36.71
N ASP A 687 5.43 -12.23 37.89
CA ASP A 687 5.84 -10.85 38.16
C ASP A 687 7.36 -10.68 38.29
N GLU A 688 8.11 -11.77 38.52
CA GLU A 688 9.57 -11.73 38.63
C GLU A 688 10.20 -11.71 37.22
N GLN A 689 9.72 -12.54 36.31
CA GLN A 689 10.15 -12.49 34.91
C GLN A 689 9.77 -11.17 34.24
N LEU A 690 8.53 -10.67 34.44
CA LEU A 690 8.12 -9.37 33.90
C LEU A 690 8.98 -8.20 34.44
N ALA A 691 9.45 -8.27 35.69
CA ALA A 691 10.35 -7.26 36.25
C ALA A 691 11.78 -7.29 35.65
N THR A 692 12.13 -8.30 34.86
CA THR A 692 13.38 -8.34 34.07
C THR A 692 13.22 -7.83 32.63
N MET A 693 12.00 -7.45 32.21
CA MET A 693 11.77 -6.90 30.88
C MET A 693 12.11 -5.41 30.84
N GLU A 694 13.18 -5.06 30.13
CA GLU A 694 13.65 -3.69 29.92
C GLU A 694 13.08 -3.12 28.61
N PRO A 695 13.09 -1.77 28.42
CA PRO A 695 12.76 -1.16 27.14
C PRO A 695 13.57 -1.74 25.96
N VAL A 696 12.91 -1.88 24.82
CA VAL A 696 13.51 -2.40 23.57
C VAL A 696 14.24 -1.31 22.79
N ILE A 697 13.88 -0.05 23.02
CA ILE A 697 14.41 1.16 22.39
C ILE A 697 15.00 2.04 23.50
N SER A 698 16.24 2.49 23.33
CA SER A 698 16.99 3.34 24.26
C SER A 698 17.84 4.37 23.50
N PHE A 699 18.42 5.35 24.18
CA PHE A 699 19.21 6.43 23.56
C PHE A 699 20.62 6.48 24.14
N GLU A 700 21.63 6.64 23.29
CA GLU A 700 23.00 6.89 23.75
C GLU A 700 23.06 8.16 24.62
N GLY A 701 23.77 8.09 25.75
CA GLY A 701 23.91 9.20 26.68
C GLY A 701 22.85 9.32 27.78
N THR A 702 21.77 8.53 27.77
CA THR A 702 20.77 8.51 28.87
C THR A 702 21.08 7.51 29.99
N SER A 703 22.36 7.36 30.33
CA SER A 703 22.80 6.70 31.58
C SER A 703 22.62 7.63 32.78
N ASP A 704 22.02 7.12 33.85
CA ASP A 704 21.84 7.78 35.16
C ASP A 704 20.95 9.03 35.21
N ALA A 705 19.64 8.84 34.96
CA ALA A 705 18.58 9.76 35.37
C ALA A 705 17.42 9.03 36.08
N ASP A 706 17.54 8.94 37.41
CA ASP A 706 16.51 8.64 38.43
C ASP A 706 15.69 7.32 38.33
N PRO A 707 16.07 6.24 39.06
CA PRO A 707 15.32 4.97 39.14
C PRO A 707 14.09 5.07 40.07
N ALA A 708 13.15 5.96 39.74
CA ALA A 708 12.08 6.39 40.64
C ALA A 708 10.64 5.89 40.31
N VAL A 709 10.45 5.05 39.29
CA VAL A 709 9.13 4.43 39.00
C VAL A 709 9.03 3.06 39.69
N LYS A 710 8.65 3.06 40.98
CA LYS A 710 8.47 1.82 41.75
C LYS A 710 7.22 1.05 41.34
N ALA A 711 7.40 -0.24 41.04
CA ALA A 711 6.31 -1.19 40.79
C ALA A 711 5.32 -1.29 41.98
N PRO A 712 4.03 -1.58 41.74
CA PRO A 712 3.01 -1.61 42.79
C PRO A 712 3.18 -2.82 43.73
N SER A 713 3.75 -2.58 44.92
CA SER A 713 3.98 -3.61 45.94
C SER A 713 2.68 -4.15 46.55
N LYS A 714 2.61 -5.48 46.72
CA LYS A 714 1.40 -6.21 47.12
C LYS A 714 0.98 -5.99 48.60
N SER A 715 -0.32 -5.73 48.79
CA SER A 715 -1.18 -6.05 49.95
C SER A 715 -0.61 -6.00 51.39
N ALA A 716 -0.92 -4.91 52.11
CA ALA A 716 -0.93 -4.88 53.57
C ALA A 716 -2.32 -5.27 54.15
N ARG A 717 -2.36 -6.02 55.27
CA ARG A 717 -3.59 -6.60 55.85
C ARG A 717 -4.38 -5.63 56.73
N VAL A 718 -5.71 -5.73 56.66
CA VAL A 718 -6.65 -5.10 57.61
C VAL A 718 -6.49 -5.65 59.03
N LYS A 719 -6.29 -4.78 60.04
CA LYS A 719 -6.59 -5.08 61.46
C LYS A 719 -7.06 -3.83 62.24
N LYS A 720 -8.31 -3.90 62.72
CA LYS A 720 -8.97 -3.29 63.91
C LYS A 720 -8.48 -1.93 64.48
N ALA A 721 -9.44 -1.02 64.67
CA ALA A 721 -9.32 0.21 65.49
C ALA A 721 -9.48 -0.04 67.01
N PRO A 722 -9.18 0.98 67.84
CA PRO A 722 -10.00 1.22 69.04
C PRO A 722 -10.36 2.71 69.32
N VAL A 723 -11.66 2.99 69.33
CA VAL A 723 -12.44 3.72 70.37
C VAL A 723 -11.88 5.04 70.99
N ALA A 724 -12.39 6.15 70.45
CA ALA A 724 -13.02 7.33 71.12
C ALA A 724 -12.31 8.21 72.19
N LYS A 725 -12.50 9.54 72.06
CA LYS A 725 -13.16 10.39 73.08
C LYS A 725 -13.63 11.78 72.57
N LYS A 726 -14.55 12.36 73.36
CA LYS A 726 -15.28 13.66 73.31
C LYS A 726 -14.41 14.90 73.01
N GLY A 727 -14.91 16.06 72.55
CA GLY A 727 -16.28 16.54 72.22
C GLY A 727 -16.51 18.05 72.56
N LYS A 728 -17.69 18.63 72.21
CA LYS A 728 -18.13 20.07 72.35
C LYS A 728 -17.57 21.02 71.25
N LYS A 729 -18.38 21.83 70.51
CA LYS A 729 -19.32 22.97 70.78
C LYS A 729 -18.59 24.34 70.91
N ALA A 730 -19.05 25.47 70.35
CA ALA A 730 -20.15 25.77 69.40
C ALA A 730 -20.07 27.22 68.83
N GLU A 731 -20.90 27.54 67.81
CA GLU A 731 -21.35 28.87 67.33
C GLU A 731 -20.27 29.82 66.71
N VAL A 732 -20.56 30.74 65.77
CA VAL A 732 -21.60 31.81 65.70
C VAL A 732 -22.08 32.10 64.25
N ALA A 733 -23.35 32.55 64.08
CA ALA A 733 -24.00 33.22 62.91
C ALA A 733 -24.00 32.49 61.53
N SER A 734 -25.11 32.18 60.84
CA SER A 734 -26.30 32.96 60.38
C SER A 734 -26.01 33.96 59.24
N GLU A 735 -26.76 34.09 58.14
CA GLU A 735 -27.89 33.34 57.53
C GLU A 735 -28.21 33.98 56.15
N THR A 736 -28.63 33.22 55.12
CA THR A 736 -29.48 33.65 53.95
C THR A 736 -29.02 34.78 53.00
N THR A 737 -29.42 34.94 51.71
CA THR A 737 -29.98 34.09 50.63
C THR A 737 -29.79 34.83 49.28
N ASP A 738 -29.78 34.13 48.13
CA ASP A 738 -29.73 34.71 46.76
C ASP A 738 -30.96 35.61 46.44
N PRO A 739 -30.89 36.62 45.52
CA PRO A 739 -30.96 36.34 44.06
C PRO A 739 -30.37 37.38 43.04
N VAL A 740 -30.00 36.87 41.84
CA VAL A 740 -30.27 37.38 40.45
C VAL A 740 -29.99 38.84 39.98
N THR A 741 -29.50 38.94 38.73
CA THR A 741 -29.23 40.07 37.77
C THR A 741 -30.41 41.06 37.49
N PRO A 742 -30.30 42.22 36.74
CA PRO A 742 -29.39 42.54 35.60
C PRO A 742 -28.95 44.04 35.40
N ALA A 743 -28.60 44.42 34.16
CA ALA A 743 -27.78 45.58 33.72
C ALA A 743 -28.46 46.94 33.41
N ALA A 744 -27.65 48.01 33.39
CA ALA A 744 -27.81 49.29 32.65
C ALA A 744 -26.41 49.97 32.52
N LEU A 745 -25.90 50.52 31.39
CA LEU A 745 -26.34 51.50 30.37
C LEU A 745 -25.96 52.97 30.67
N ALA A 746 -25.21 53.60 29.74
CA ALA A 746 -24.97 55.04 29.66
C ALA A 746 -24.94 55.54 28.20
N LEU A 747 -25.57 56.68 27.95
CA LEU A 747 -25.80 57.40 26.69
C LEU A 747 -25.26 58.84 26.87
N SER A 748 -25.02 59.73 25.90
CA SER A 748 -24.90 59.70 24.42
C SER A 748 -24.39 61.08 23.93
N SER A 749 -24.54 61.42 22.63
CA SER A 749 -24.26 62.72 21.97
C SER A 749 -22.78 63.08 21.72
N GLY A 750 -22.43 63.86 20.68
CA GLY A 750 -23.24 64.30 19.53
C GLY A 750 -22.62 65.43 18.69
N THR A 751 -22.82 65.38 17.36
CA THR A 751 -22.46 66.41 16.33
C THR A 751 -20.96 66.66 16.08
N ALA A 752 -20.50 67.29 14.97
CA ALA A 752 -20.87 67.16 13.54
C ALA A 752 -19.92 68.01 12.67
N LYS A 753 -19.45 67.52 11.49
CA LYS A 753 -19.46 68.25 10.18
C LYS A 753 -18.68 67.59 9.03
N ARG A 754 -19.22 67.85 7.83
CA ARG A 754 -18.68 67.95 6.46
C ARG A 754 -17.18 68.35 6.30
N SER A 755 -16.50 68.15 5.15
CA SER A 755 -16.70 67.27 3.96
C SER A 755 -15.60 67.48 2.88
N ARG A 756 -15.58 66.57 1.87
CA ARG A 756 -15.18 66.76 0.43
C ARG A 756 -13.69 66.77 0.00
N LYS A 757 -13.50 66.09 -1.16
CA LYS A 757 -12.40 66.10 -2.16
C LYS A 757 -11.08 65.35 -1.83
N ALA A 758 -10.32 64.84 -2.81
CA ALA A 758 -10.64 64.23 -4.13
C ALA A 758 -9.35 63.72 -4.83
N SER A 759 -9.41 62.57 -5.53
CA SER A 759 -8.50 62.13 -6.63
C SER A 759 -6.99 61.95 -6.28
N THR A 760 -6.17 61.15 -6.97
CA THR A 760 -6.23 60.54 -8.31
C THR A 760 -5.75 59.06 -8.32
N VAL A 761 -5.89 58.38 -9.47
CA VAL A 761 -5.22 57.11 -9.83
C VAL A 761 -4.33 57.41 -11.06
N PRO A 762 -3.36 56.55 -11.46
CA PRO A 762 -3.70 55.58 -12.51
C PRO A 762 -2.96 54.22 -12.44
N GLY A 763 -3.46 53.22 -13.18
CA GLY A 763 -2.63 52.10 -13.67
C GLY A 763 -1.90 52.50 -14.96
N SER A 764 -1.36 51.59 -15.78
CA SER A 764 -1.35 50.12 -15.80
C SER A 764 -0.33 49.65 -16.85
N SER A 765 -0.04 48.34 -16.93
CA SER A 765 0.34 47.73 -18.22
C SER A 765 0.15 46.21 -18.24
N ALA A 766 -0.50 45.72 -19.31
CA ALA A 766 -0.49 44.33 -19.74
C ALA A 766 -0.42 44.32 -21.28
N PRO A 767 0.21 43.32 -21.94
CA PRO A 767 0.36 43.33 -23.39
C PRO A 767 -0.98 43.21 -24.12
N GLN A 768 -1.22 44.08 -25.12
CA GLN A 768 -2.47 44.12 -25.87
C GLN A 768 -2.57 43.00 -26.93
N LYS A 769 -3.80 42.51 -27.14
CA LYS A 769 -4.20 41.89 -28.41
C LYS A 769 -4.77 42.97 -29.33
N THR A 770 -4.21 43.14 -30.52
CA THR A 770 -4.85 43.91 -31.60
C THR A 770 -5.90 43.05 -32.32
N ALA A 771 -7.07 43.62 -32.61
CA ALA A 771 -8.12 42.94 -33.36
C ALA A 771 -8.63 43.79 -34.53
N ARG A 772 -8.94 43.15 -35.66
CA ARG A 772 -9.79 43.69 -36.73
C ARG A 772 -10.80 42.62 -37.16
N GLN A 773 -12.08 42.96 -37.02
CA GLN A 773 -13.09 43.01 -38.09
C GLN A 773 -12.80 42.22 -39.40
N VAL A 774 -13.72 41.49 -40.04
CA VAL A 774 -15.21 41.37 -39.91
C VAL A 774 -15.64 39.94 -40.33
N GLY A 775 -16.83 39.50 -39.91
CA GLY A 775 -17.72 38.71 -40.80
C GLY A 775 -17.92 37.23 -40.45
N GLY A 776 -19.18 36.80 -40.46
CA GLY A 776 -19.58 35.38 -40.43
C GLY A 776 -20.12 34.92 -41.78
N GLY A 777 -20.04 33.63 -42.08
CA GLY A 777 -20.48 33.05 -43.35
C GLY A 777 -20.75 31.55 -43.27
N ARG A 778 -21.73 31.07 -44.03
CA ARG A 778 -22.21 29.67 -44.03
C ARG A 778 -21.35 28.75 -44.91
N GLN A 779 -21.29 27.47 -44.50
CA GLN A 779 -21.40 26.24 -45.31
C GLN A 779 -20.76 26.11 -46.72
N ALA A 780 -20.10 24.96 -46.91
CA ALA A 780 -20.18 24.04 -48.06
C ALA A 780 -19.06 23.99 -49.15
N ALA A 781 -18.85 22.74 -49.61
CA ALA A 781 -18.44 22.28 -50.94
C ALA A 781 -17.01 22.45 -51.50
N ASN A 782 -16.31 21.31 -51.59
CA ASN A 782 -15.60 20.76 -52.76
C ASN A 782 -14.87 21.67 -53.79
N ALA A 783 -13.53 21.63 -53.77
CA ALA A 783 -12.66 21.42 -54.96
C ALA A 783 -11.34 20.77 -54.48
N ARG A 784 -10.91 19.59 -54.95
CA ARG A 784 -10.30 19.26 -56.26
C ARG A 784 -9.09 20.13 -56.64
N VAL A 785 -7.88 19.61 -56.40
CA VAL A 785 -6.66 19.94 -57.16
C VAL A 785 -5.93 18.62 -57.54
N ARG A 786 -5.59 18.50 -58.82
CA ARG A 786 -4.87 17.42 -59.55
C ARG A 786 -4.81 17.85 -61.03
N PRO A 787 -3.98 17.26 -61.94
CA PRO A 787 -2.90 16.28 -61.74
C PRO A 787 -1.60 16.63 -62.57
N GLY A 788 -0.65 15.68 -62.66
CA GLY A 788 0.30 15.54 -63.77
C GLY A 788 1.73 15.15 -63.36
N THR A 789 2.55 14.39 -64.13
CA THR A 789 2.36 13.49 -65.30
C THR A 789 3.71 12.76 -65.56
N VAL A 790 3.84 11.57 -66.21
CA VAL A 790 2.87 10.62 -66.79
C VAL A 790 2.77 9.35 -65.89
N ALA A 791 3.35 8.15 -66.06
CA ALA A 791 3.89 7.31 -67.16
C ALA A 791 4.02 5.85 -66.62
N ASP A 792 3.92 4.74 -67.37
CA ASP A 792 3.25 4.50 -68.66
C ASP A 792 2.84 3.00 -68.79
N SER A 793 1.91 2.70 -69.71
CA SER A 793 1.64 1.40 -70.37
C SER A 793 1.02 0.19 -69.61
N ALA A 794 -0.01 -0.35 -70.27
CA ALA A 794 -0.54 -1.72 -70.28
C ALA A 794 -1.21 -1.89 -71.69
N PRO A 795 -1.97 -2.96 -72.07
CA PRO A 795 -2.27 -4.26 -71.43
C PRO A 795 -2.23 -5.48 -72.39
N LYS A 796 -2.49 -6.72 -71.89
CA LYS A 796 -3.46 -7.73 -72.43
C LYS A 796 -3.31 -9.13 -71.77
N ALA A 797 -4.34 -9.97 -71.94
CA ALA A 797 -4.40 -11.40 -71.54
C ALA A 797 -4.52 -12.30 -72.79
N PRO A 798 -4.47 -13.66 -72.66
CA PRO A 798 -5.74 -14.41 -72.56
C PRO A 798 -5.65 -15.70 -71.67
N LYS A 799 -6.49 -16.72 -71.96
CA LYS A 799 -6.85 -17.89 -71.12
C LYS A 799 -6.43 -19.24 -71.74
N SER A 800 -6.68 -20.33 -70.98
CA SER A 800 -6.97 -21.75 -71.37
C SER A 800 -6.00 -22.81 -70.81
N GLY A 801 -6.38 -24.09 -70.63
CA GLY A 801 -7.58 -24.76 -71.17
C GLY A 801 -8.18 -25.94 -70.38
N THR A 802 -8.90 -26.80 -71.11
CA THR A 802 -9.82 -27.89 -70.68
C THR A 802 -9.08 -29.23 -70.43
N ARG A 803 -9.66 -30.41 -70.11
CA ARG A 803 -10.96 -31.10 -70.39
C ARG A 803 -11.09 -32.30 -69.40
N ALA A 804 -12.13 -32.45 -68.57
CA ALA A 804 -13.42 -33.16 -68.76
C ALA A 804 -13.43 -34.72 -68.74
N THR A 805 -14.47 -35.30 -68.08
CA THR A 805 -14.99 -36.71 -68.13
C THR A 805 -14.13 -37.87 -67.56
N ALA A 806 -14.65 -38.93 -66.89
CA ALA A 806 -16.00 -39.22 -66.34
C ALA A 806 -16.04 -40.45 -65.37
N LYS A 807 -17.22 -40.69 -64.74
CA LYS A 807 -17.76 -41.94 -64.13
C LYS A 807 -17.32 -42.43 -62.72
N ALA A 808 -18.26 -42.24 -61.77
CA ALA A 808 -19.11 -43.29 -61.14
C ALA A 808 -18.79 -43.96 -59.77
N LYS A 809 -19.80 -43.84 -58.88
CA LYS A 809 -20.45 -44.86 -58.01
C LYS A 809 -19.85 -45.36 -56.66
N GLU A 810 -20.74 -45.31 -55.67
CA GLU A 810 -21.10 -46.33 -54.65
C GLU A 810 -20.21 -46.71 -53.45
N ASN A 811 -20.71 -46.33 -52.25
CA ASN A 811 -21.13 -47.19 -51.11
C ASN A 811 -20.15 -48.13 -50.36
N ALA A 812 -20.57 -48.41 -49.11
CA ALA A 812 -20.04 -49.37 -48.11
C ALA A 812 -18.66 -49.00 -47.51
N ALA A 813 -18.39 -49.02 -46.20
CA ALA A 813 -19.00 -49.61 -44.99
C ALA A 813 -18.68 -51.10 -44.70
N GLY A 814 -18.42 -51.40 -43.42
CA GLY A 814 -17.98 -52.71 -42.89
C GLY A 814 -16.54 -52.63 -42.35
N SER A 815 -16.24 -52.58 -41.04
CA SER A 815 -16.53 -53.54 -39.94
C SER A 815 -15.71 -54.84 -40.05
N SER A 816 -15.19 -55.49 -39.00
CA SER A 816 -15.37 -55.36 -37.53
C SER A 816 -14.04 -55.81 -36.84
N LYS A 817 -13.85 -56.29 -35.59
CA LYS A 817 -14.59 -56.85 -34.41
C LYS A 817 -13.58 -56.76 -33.21
N ALA A 818 -13.88 -56.80 -31.92
CA ALA A 818 -15.11 -56.93 -31.13
C ALA A 818 -14.92 -56.44 -29.66
N ALA A 819 -15.98 -56.48 -28.85
CA ALA A 819 -16.12 -56.99 -27.47
C ALA A 819 -14.90 -57.14 -26.51
N LYS A 820 -14.98 -56.97 -25.18
CA LYS A 820 -16.05 -56.62 -24.18
C LYS A 820 -15.37 -56.42 -22.78
N PRO A 821 -16.05 -56.18 -21.63
CA PRO A 821 -17.46 -55.90 -21.34
C PRO A 821 -17.69 -54.52 -20.67
N ALA A 822 -18.75 -54.33 -19.87
CA ALA A 822 -19.21 -53.04 -19.33
C ALA A 822 -19.60 -53.10 -17.84
N ALA A 823 -19.78 -51.92 -17.22
CA ALA A 823 -20.43 -51.70 -15.92
C ALA A 823 -21.42 -50.52 -16.02
N THR A 824 -22.39 -50.43 -15.10
CA THR A 824 -23.67 -49.72 -15.34
C THR A 824 -23.98 -48.55 -14.38
N GLY A 825 -24.82 -47.62 -14.85
CA GLY A 825 -25.88 -47.04 -14.01
C GLY A 825 -25.66 -45.66 -13.36
N LYS A 826 -25.99 -44.57 -14.08
CA LYS A 826 -26.58 -43.33 -13.51
C LYS A 826 -27.09 -42.38 -14.61
N ALA A 827 -28.24 -42.72 -15.23
CA ALA A 827 -28.84 -41.96 -16.32
C ALA A 827 -30.38 -41.83 -16.19
N ALA A 828 -30.86 -41.26 -15.07
CA ALA A 828 -32.29 -41.04 -14.84
C ALA A 828 -32.59 -39.97 -13.76
N LYS A 829 -32.32 -38.68 -14.02
CA LYS A 829 -32.86 -37.53 -13.24
C LYS A 829 -32.61 -36.15 -13.88
N ALA A 830 -32.85 -36.00 -15.19
CA ALA A 830 -32.50 -34.76 -15.93
C ALA A 830 -33.56 -34.20 -16.91
N ASP A 831 -34.76 -34.79 -17.01
CA ASP A 831 -35.81 -34.39 -17.98
C ASP A 831 -37.14 -33.91 -17.36
N ALA A 832 -37.18 -33.69 -16.04
CA ALA A 832 -38.37 -33.17 -15.37
C ALA A 832 -38.59 -31.67 -15.69
N GLY A 833 -39.63 -31.35 -16.48
CA GLY A 833 -40.02 -29.97 -16.81
C GLY A 833 -39.46 -29.40 -18.12
N ARG A 834 -38.88 -30.24 -18.99
CA ARG A 834 -38.27 -29.82 -20.27
C ARG A 834 -39.29 -29.43 -21.35
N PRO A 835 -39.23 -28.23 -21.96
CA PRO A 835 -40.09 -27.85 -23.08
C PRO A 835 -39.84 -28.69 -24.34
N ALA A 836 -40.91 -29.10 -25.03
CA ALA A 836 -40.86 -30.04 -26.16
C ALA A 836 -40.05 -29.56 -27.38
N ALA A 837 -39.75 -28.25 -27.48
CA ALA A 837 -38.98 -27.65 -28.57
C ALA A 837 -37.45 -27.87 -28.47
N MET A 838 -36.94 -28.41 -27.35
CA MET A 838 -35.50 -28.47 -27.04
C MET A 838 -34.86 -29.85 -27.32
N LYS A 839 -34.99 -30.35 -28.55
CA LYS A 839 -34.27 -31.54 -29.06
C LYS A 839 -32.93 -31.17 -29.71
N LYS A 840 -31.97 -32.08 -29.70
CA LYS A 840 -30.64 -31.90 -30.31
C LYS A 840 -30.73 -31.92 -31.85
N PRO A 841 -30.27 -30.87 -32.56
CA PRO A 841 -30.27 -30.83 -34.02
C PRO A 841 -29.13 -31.68 -34.62
N ALA A 842 -29.28 -32.04 -35.91
CA ALA A 842 -28.30 -32.82 -36.67
C ALA A 842 -27.30 -31.95 -37.49
N LYS A 843 -27.42 -30.63 -37.41
CA LYS A 843 -26.59 -29.61 -38.08
C LYS A 843 -26.34 -28.44 -37.10
N PRO A 844 -25.37 -27.54 -37.37
CA PRO A 844 -24.36 -27.17 -36.38
C PRO A 844 -24.85 -26.32 -35.21
N ASP A 845 -24.10 -26.44 -34.11
CA ASP A 845 -24.11 -25.54 -32.96
C ASP A 845 -23.51 -24.18 -33.37
N ASP A 846 -24.31 -23.13 -33.31
CA ASP A 846 -23.95 -21.76 -33.68
C ASP A 846 -23.75 -20.82 -32.47
N LEU A 847 -23.92 -21.32 -31.24
CA LEU A 847 -23.85 -20.53 -30.00
C LEU A 847 -22.45 -19.92 -29.79
N LYS A 848 -21.43 -20.49 -30.44
CA LYS A 848 -20.03 -20.03 -30.45
C LYS A 848 -19.85 -18.62 -31.02
N LEU A 849 -20.81 -18.11 -31.79
CA LEU A 849 -20.80 -16.75 -32.33
C LEU A 849 -21.39 -15.71 -31.35
N ILE A 850 -21.94 -16.15 -30.21
CA ILE A 850 -22.45 -15.27 -29.16
C ILE A 850 -21.27 -14.90 -28.26
N SER A 851 -20.75 -13.69 -28.40
CA SER A 851 -19.57 -13.21 -27.67
C SER A 851 -19.74 -13.44 -26.16
N GLY A 852 -18.83 -14.20 -25.57
CA GLY A 852 -18.77 -14.50 -24.14
C GLY A 852 -19.60 -15.70 -23.66
N VAL A 853 -20.28 -16.44 -24.56
CA VAL A 853 -20.71 -17.82 -24.27
C VAL A 853 -19.46 -18.70 -24.26
N GLY A 854 -18.77 -18.75 -23.11
CA GLY A 854 -17.59 -19.59 -22.95
C GLY A 854 -17.92 -21.09 -23.01
N PRO A 855 -16.95 -22.00 -23.25
CA PRO A 855 -17.21 -23.43 -23.46
C PRO A 855 -17.96 -24.13 -22.30
N LYS A 856 -17.89 -23.58 -21.08
CA LYS A 856 -18.66 -24.05 -19.92
C LYS A 856 -20.16 -23.70 -20.02
N ILE A 857 -20.49 -22.54 -20.59
CA ILE A 857 -21.87 -22.09 -20.82
C ILE A 857 -22.44 -22.82 -22.05
N GLU A 858 -21.67 -22.92 -23.15
CA GLU A 858 -21.97 -23.77 -24.32
C GLU A 858 -22.37 -25.19 -23.85
N LYS A 859 -21.52 -25.84 -23.04
CA LYS A 859 -21.78 -27.19 -22.53
C LYS A 859 -23.04 -27.29 -21.66
N THR A 860 -23.39 -26.26 -20.89
CA THR A 860 -24.62 -26.26 -20.10
C THR A 860 -25.87 -26.01 -20.94
N LEU A 861 -25.84 -25.07 -21.90
CA LEU A 861 -26.93 -24.83 -22.86
C LEU A 861 -27.19 -26.09 -23.70
N ASN A 862 -26.13 -26.71 -24.22
CA ASN A 862 -26.18 -27.98 -24.93
C ASN A 862 -26.69 -29.13 -24.04
N GLY A 863 -26.46 -29.08 -22.73
CA GLY A 863 -27.06 -30.02 -21.76
C GLY A 863 -28.57 -29.84 -21.58
N LEU A 864 -29.05 -28.59 -21.60
CA LEU A 864 -30.47 -28.21 -21.48
C LEU A 864 -31.27 -28.39 -22.79
N GLY A 865 -30.60 -28.69 -23.91
CA GLY A 865 -31.23 -28.90 -25.20
C GLY A 865 -31.25 -27.66 -26.12
N ILE A 866 -30.39 -26.69 -25.84
CA ILE A 866 -30.29 -25.39 -26.51
C ILE A 866 -28.98 -25.38 -27.30
N TYR A 867 -29.07 -25.25 -28.62
CA TYR A 867 -27.94 -25.42 -29.56
C TYR A 867 -27.85 -24.31 -30.62
N THR A 868 -28.83 -23.41 -30.73
CA THR A 868 -28.78 -22.31 -31.69
C THR A 868 -29.28 -20.97 -31.12
N TYR A 869 -28.73 -19.86 -31.65
CA TYR A 869 -29.19 -18.50 -31.37
C TYR A 869 -30.66 -18.30 -31.75
N ALA A 870 -31.18 -19.07 -32.70
CA ALA A 870 -32.59 -19.04 -33.11
C ALA A 870 -33.52 -19.56 -32.00
N GLN A 871 -33.12 -20.62 -31.27
CA GLN A 871 -33.85 -21.07 -30.08
C GLN A 871 -33.85 -19.99 -28.99
N VAL A 872 -32.69 -19.39 -28.70
CA VAL A 872 -32.54 -18.32 -27.70
C VAL A 872 -33.37 -17.08 -28.06
N ALA A 873 -33.41 -16.72 -29.34
CA ALA A 873 -34.18 -15.58 -29.85
C ALA A 873 -35.70 -15.76 -29.68
N ALA A 874 -36.19 -17.01 -29.77
CA ALA A 874 -37.60 -17.36 -29.65
C ALA A 874 -38.13 -17.33 -28.19
N TRP A 875 -37.26 -17.34 -27.18
CA TRP A 875 -37.67 -17.51 -25.78
C TRP A 875 -38.62 -16.42 -25.25
N LYS A 876 -39.75 -16.89 -24.73
CA LYS A 876 -40.70 -16.17 -23.89
C LYS A 876 -40.15 -16.02 -22.47
N LYS A 877 -40.74 -15.12 -21.66
CA LYS A 877 -40.25 -14.77 -20.32
C LYS A 877 -39.99 -15.99 -19.42
N ALA A 878 -40.98 -16.89 -19.31
CA ALA A 878 -40.90 -18.10 -18.48
C ALA A 878 -39.78 -19.07 -18.90
N GLU A 879 -39.48 -19.19 -20.20
CA GLU A 879 -38.40 -20.07 -20.69
C GLU A 879 -37.03 -19.52 -20.28
N ARG A 880 -36.86 -18.19 -20.28
CA ARG A 880 -35.62 -17.56 -19.78
C ARG A 880 -35.48 -17.71 -18.27
N GLU A 881 -36.57 -17.53 -17.52
CA GLU A 881 -36.56 -17.68 -16.06
C GLU A 881 -36.30 -19.12 -15.62
N TRP A 882 -36.74 -20.11 -16.41
CA TRP A 882 -36.37 -21.51 -16.21
C TRP A 882 -34.89 -21.77 -16.50
N VAL A 883 -34.35 -21.29 -17.63
CA VAL A 883 -32.93 -21.48 -17.99
C VAL A 883 -31.97 -20.81 -17.00
N ASP A 884 -32.29 -19.61 -16.51
CA ASP A 884 -31.51 -18.89 -15.49
C ASP A 884 -31.24 -19.76 -14.24
N GLY A 885 -32.22 -20.55 -13.79
CA GLY A 885 -32.08 -21.44 -12.63
C GLY A 885 -30.97 -22.51 -12.77
N TYR A 886 -30.55 -22.82 -14.00
CA TYR A 886 -29.46 -23.74 -14.31
C TYR A 886 -28.15 -23.02 -14.70
N LEU A 887 -28.21 -21.72 -15.03
CA LEU A 887 -27.05 -20.90 -15.41
C LEU A 887 -26.60 -20.02 -14.23
N ARG A 888 -25.71 -20.55 -13.39
CA ARG A 888 -25.02 -19.76 -12.35
C ARG A 888 -24.03 -18.76 -12.98
N PHE A 889 -24.55 -17.60 -13.38
CA PHE A 889 -23.78 -16.49 -13.96
C PHE A 889 -22.87 -15.80 -12.91
N HIS A 890 -21.65 -16.31 -12.76
CA HIS A 890 -20.58 -15.59 -12.04
C HIS A 890 -19.57 -15.00 -13.04
N GLY A 891 -19.85 -13.77 -13.49
CA GLY A 891 -18.86 -12.87 -14.09
C GLY A 891 -18.93 -12.64 -15.61
N ARG A 892 -18.64 -11.40 -15.99
CA ARG A 892 -18.30 -10.85 -17.32
C ARG A 892 -19.38 -10.65 -18.40
N ILE A 893 -20.60 -11.18 -18.30
CA ILE A 893 -21.73 -10.79 -19.18
C ILE A 893 -23.05 -10.72 -18.42
N GLU A 894 -23.83 -9.67 -18.69
CA GLU A 894 -25.21 -9.51 -18.21
C GLU A 894 -26.22 -10.27 -19.09
N ARG A 895 -27.28 -10.77 -18.46
CA ARG A 895 -28.29 -11.66 -19.05
C ARG A 895 -28.88 -11.16 -20.37
N ASP A 896 -29.27 -9.88 -20.42
CA ASP A 896 -29.95 -9.34 -21.59
C ASP A 896 -29.01 -9.13 -22.78
N ASP A 897 -27.71 -8.98 -22.55
CA ASP A 897 -26.75 -8.66 -23.61
C ASP A 897 -26.49 -9.87 -24.53
N TRP A 898 -26.37 -11.09 -23.98
CA TRP A 898 -26.20 -12.30 -24.81
C TRP A 898 -27.51 -12.73 -25.50
N VAL A 899 -28.67 -12.51 -24.87
CA VAL A 899 -29.98 -12.76 -25.51
C VAL A 899 -30.25 -11.74 -26.63
N ARG A 900 -29.83 -10.48 -26.46
CA ARG A 900 -29.88 -9.44 -27.50
C ARG A 900 -28.93 -9.76 -28.66
N GLN A 901 -27.74 -10.25 -28.37
CA GLN A 901 -26.80 -10.75 -29.39
C GLN A 901 -27.38 -11.92 -30.19
N ALA A 902 -27.94 -12.93 -29.51
CA ALA A 902 -28.60 -14.07 -30.17
C ALA A 902 -29.73 -13.61 -31.10
N LYS A 903 -30.53 -12.62 -30.69
CA LYS A 903 -31.58 -12.02 -31.54
C LYS A 903 -31.05 -11.29 -32.77
N ALA A 904 -29.90 -10.62 -32.68
CA ALA A 904 -29.29 -9.97 -33.84
C ALA A 904 -28.77 -11.01 -34.86
N LEU A 905 -28.08 -12.05 -34.39
CA LEU A 905 -27.63 -13.17 -35.22
C LEU A 905 -28.82 -13.93 -35.85
N ALA A 906 -29.88 -14.18 -35.09
CA ALA A 906 -31.10 -14.82 -35.57
C ALA A 906 -31.82 -14.03 -36.68
N LYS A 907 -31.73 -12.70 -36.66
CA LYS A 907 -32.45 -11.81 -37.57
C LYS A 907 -31.71 -11.54 -38.89
N GLY A 908 -30.37 -11.52 -38.87
CA GLY A 908 -29.58 -11.17 -40.05
C GLY A 908 -28.09 -11.50 -39.96
N GLY A 909 -27.72 -12.50 -39.16
CA GLY A 909 -26.35 -12.98 -39.01
C GLY A 909 -25.36 -11.89 -38.60
N GLU A 910 -24.12 -12.01 -39.11
CA GLU A 910 -23.04 -11.07 -38.84
C GLU A 910 -23.39 -9.62 -39.23
N ALA A 911 -24.12 -9.40 -40.34
CA ALA A 911 -24.42 -8.06 -40.83
C ALA A 911 -25.35 -7.27 -39.88
N GLU A 912 -26.44 -7.89 -39.42
CA GLU A 912 -27.33 -7.27 -38.42
C GLU A 912 -26.66 -7.18 -37.05
N TYR A 913 -25.77 -8.12 -36.68
CA TYR A 913 -24.96 -8.02 -35.45
C TYR A 913 -24.02 -6.81 -35.47
N ILE A 914 -23.25 -6.60 -36.55
CA ILE A 914 -22.36 -5.42 -36.70
C ILE A 914 -23.19 -4.13 -36.59
N LYS A 915 -24.36 -4.09 -37.24
CA LYS A 915 -25.27 -2.93 -37.21
C LYS A 915 -25.86 -2.64 -35.82
N VAL A 916 -26.06 -3.65 -34.97
CA VAL A 916 -26.61 -3.48 -33.60
C VAL A 916 -25.52 -3.22 -32.56
N PHE A 917 -24.31 -3.76 -32.72
CA PHE A 917 -23.25 -3.74 -31.71
C PHE A 917 -21.95 -3.03 -32.12
N GLY A 918 -21.86 -2.48 -33.34
CA GLY A 918 -20.70 -1.72 -33.84
C GLY A 918 -19.42 -2.53 -34.07
N LYS A 919 -19.50 -3.87 -33.97
CA LYS A 919 -18.36 -4.80 -34.01
C LYS A 919 -18.78 -6.14 -34.63
N LYS A 920 -17.82 -6.89 -35.18
CA LYS A 920 -18.06 -8.30 -35.57
C LYS A 920 -18.35 -9.15 -34.31
N PRO A 921 -19.13 -10.24 -34.43
CA PRO A 921 -19.12 -11.30 -33.42
C PRO A 921 -17.69 -11.87 -33.27
N ARG A 922 -17.38 -12.42 -32.10
CA ARG A 922 -16.08 -12.99 -31.74
C ARG A 922 -16.23 -14.48 -31.48
#